data_AF-A0A261F7K7-F1
#
_entry.id   AF-A0A261F7K7-F1
#
_cell.length_a   1.000
_cell.length_b   1.000
_cell.length_c   1.000
_cell.angle_alpha   90.00
_cell.angle_beta   90.00
_cell.angle_gamma   90.00
#
_symmetry.space_group_name_H-M   'P 1'
#
loop_
_entity.id
_entity.type
_entity.pdbx_description
1 polymer ?
#
loop_
_entity_poly.entity_id
_entity_poly.type
_entity_poly.pdbx_seq_one_letter_code
_entity_poly.pdbx_strand_id
1 'polypeptide(L)'
;MALHQKVRSSLHALIRTLASTCVAAALFVTPLAGHAGRAFAETPAPSVTPAVTHLALGSTLPASEGLSLTLAKATPIITASSGYQASVTITNKSSQAAQAGTLTLRTSQYSLISSSNAQDWAEGRYNPYLFDLAQVSVPALKRNSSVTVTVTLKADDRNLASLRNWGPKPLEVVYQAAAQPNSGEADPRTGTTLSAHLNTFVTRSHDGLDEFKTPQMALTVVMPVVATGWQVRTQTSDTASVNQKSKKLAATLALVHDPMSTDFPLTLTKKAKAYTLAQLKLLKDYPHLQSVVDPALLASLREDNTPTSDKAPASRSVAISLYQAMSSISQPYSFDISRLTLDPEGFEKAGVSADTWSVQAGDSLASDFQSSSSSSSSQPSSTGENSGQSKKTEENSSSSTPASVAKGAIAWEGSSSWTARSLETAARAGYKTVIANSARPVADDSIVETGHVVMNTAAGDVTVLVTQSTLTQLAEGQKTSEQALAENSDAGRLQRFIAQSAIFQMQQPYVQRNLLVSLGSRTSLANSRALLSALQSADWLKSGTLADLRQGATNVSAHFDLAPDGNTAHTHAASTARQLSTLTKTLTTLSQLKKNVLVKASAKSSDNPGKEDKTDNPQPLARQNAKSSAEDDVTQDEWLAKLETSHMHLALASFASENVDTQNGSADLTALQADQKMNAELSNAVSIVKPSVINVFSESAQTPVTVTNRLPYPVKVKLAAQTDTQLTTVSSEKTLTVHENSEAQATLHVRVVGTSQTTLSIQVTDEQGNVLGEPQTTMLYTQLPLNDLSGDILIVLAVVLGIVGLRRQFTRKKGPDQ
;
A
#
# COMPACT_ATOMS: atom_id res chain seq x y z
N MET A 1 -63.49 35.95 -10.25
CA MET A 1 -62.64 36.05 -11.46
C MET A 1 -62.02 37.45 -11.50
N ALA A 2 -60.94 37.66 -10.74
CA ALA A 2 -60.05 38.85 -10.71
C ALA A 2 -59.01 38.78 -9.57
N LEU A 3 -58.65 37.57 -9.09
CA LEU A 3 -57.54 37.38 -8.14
C LEU A 3 -56.53 36.32 -8.59
N HIS A 4 -56.77 35.67 -9.74
CA HIS A 4 -55.96 34.53 -10.22
C HIS A 4 -54.98 34.88 -11.35
N GLN A 5 -54.88 36.16 -11.74
CA GLN A 5 -54.01 36.59 -12.84
C GLN A 5 -52.79 37.40 -12.39
N LYS A 6 -52.67 37.72 -11.09
CA LYS A 6 -51.55 38.52 -10.54
C LYS A 6 -50.49 37.73 -9.77
N VAL A 7 -50.62 36.40 -9.67
CA VAL A 7 -49.64 35.52 -8.99
C VAL A 7 -48.80 34.69 -9.99
N ARG A 8 -49.19 34.62 -11.27
CA ARG A 8 -48.44 33.88 -12.29
C ARG A 8 -47.32 34.67 -12.98
N SER A 9 -47.22 35.99 -12.81
CA SER A 9 -46.17 36.81 -13.45
C SER A 9 -44.92 37.05 -12.57
N SER A 10 -44.94 36.76 -11.26
CA SER A 10 -43.77 36.97 -10.39
C SER A 10 -42.90 35.73 -10.17
N LEU A 11 -43.35 34.53 -10.58
CA LEU A 11 -42.56 33.30 -10.41
C LEU A 11 -41.69 32.95 -11.63
N HIS A 12 -41.99 33.50 -12.81
CA HIS A 12 -41.19 33.30 -14.03
C HIS A 12 -39.99 34.27 -14.14
N ALA A 13 -39.89 35.27 -13.26
CA ALA A 13 -38.77 36.21 -13.19
C ALA A 13 -37.64 35.76 -12.24
N LEU A 14 -37.87 34.75 -11.40
CA LEU A 14 -36.90 34.28 -10.40
C LEU A 14 -36.11 33.02 -10.83
N ILE A 15 -36.48 32.40 -11.96
CA ILE A 15 -35.87 31.14 -12.44
C ILE A 15 -34.99 31.36 -13.69
N ARG A 16 -34.85 32.59 -14.18
CA ARG A 16 -34.00 32.93 -15.35
C ARG A 16 -32.71 33.70 -15.03
N THR A 17 -32.37 33.90 -13.77
CA THR A 17 -31.22 34.74 -13.33
C THR A 17 -30.19 34.01 -12.47
N LEU A 18 -30.02 32.69 -12.64
CA LEU A 18 -28.99 31.90 -11.95
C LEU A 18 -28.17 30.97 -12.86
N ALA A 19 -28.10 31.25 -14.17
CA ALA A 19 -27.30 30.48 -15.13
C ALA A 19 -26.65 31.38 -16.22
N SER A 20 -25.72 32.23 -15.82
CA SER A 20 -24.72 32.98 -16.63
C SER A 20 -24.15 34.01 -15.66
N THR A 21 -22.88 34.05 -15.27
CA THR A 21 -21.71 34.23 -16.13
C THR A 21 -20.47 34.02 -15.27
N CYS A 22 -19.60 33.10 -15.66
CA CYS A 22 -18.16 33.19 -15.38
C CYS A 22 -17.55 34.20 -16.35
N VAL A 23 -16.56 34.98 -15.88
CA VAL A 23 -15.31 35.40 -16.54
C VAL A 23 -14.92 36.84 -16.13
N ALA A 24 -13.75 36.90 -15.46
CA ALA A 24 -12.76 37.99 -15.37
C ALA A 24 -13.13 39.36 -14.75
N ALA A 25 -12.55 39.66 -13.59
CA ALA A 25 -11.44 40.63 -13.44
C ALA A 25 -11.25 40.99 -11.96
N ALA A 26 -10.13 40.58 -11.38
CA ALA A 26 -9.70 40.97 -10.03
C ALA A 26 -8.70 42.13 -10.12
N LEU A 27 -8.98 43.23 -9.43
CA LEU A 27 -8.07 44.35 -9.15
C LEU A 27 -8.19 44.69 -7.65
N PHE A 28 -7.02 44.66 -6.99
CA PHE A 28 -6.57 45.24 -5.72
C PHE A 28 -7.57 45.92 -4.76
N VAL A 29 -7.39 45.68 -3.44
CA VAL A 29 -6.84 46.64 -2.45
C VAL A 29 -7.04 46.09 -1.01
N THR A 30 -5.97 46.14 -0.21
CA THR A 30 -5.83 45.82 1.24
C THR A 30 -6.63 46.76 2.17
N PRO A 31 -6.78 46.42 3.46
CA PRO A 31 -6.30 47.40 4.46
C PRO A 31 -5.67 46.83 5.75
N LEU A 32 -4.80 47.66 6.35
CA LEU A 32 -4.26 47.64 7.70
C LEU A 32 -5.35 47.81 8.78
N ALA A 33 -5.10 47.29 9.99
CA ALA A 33 -5.59 47.88 11.24
C ALA A 33 -4.61 47.60 12.40
N GLY A 34 -4.38 48.60 13.26
CA GLY A 34 -3.51 48.54 14.43
C GLY A 34 -4.27 48.69 15.76
N HIS A 35 -3.61 48.20 16.82
CA HIS A 35 -3.54 48.63 18.23
C HIS A 35 -4.83 49.02 19.01
N ALA A 36 -5.13 48.31 20.13
CA ALA A 36 -4.72 48.70 21.49
C ALA A 36 -5.52 48.01 22.65
N GLY A 37 -4.80 47.60 23.71
CA GLY A 37 -5.25 47.46 25.12
C GLY A 37 -5.74 46.07 25.55
N ARG A 38 -5.40 45.49 26.72
CA ARG A 38 -4.62 45.93 27.89
C ARG A 38 -4.29 44.69 28.76
N ALA A 39 -3.20 44.77 29.52
CA ALA A 39 -2.49 43.69 30.22
C ALA A 39 -3.14 43.12 31.50
N PHE A 40 -2.73 41.90 31.87
CA PHE A 40 -2.25 41.54 33.21
C PHE A 40 -1.10 40.54 33.09
N ALA A 41 -0.05 40.77 33.89
CA ALA A 41 1.25 40.14 33.82
C ALA A 41 1.41 39.07 34.91
N GLU A 42 2.12 37.99 34.57
CA GLU A 42 2.89 37.21 35.53
C GLU A 42 4.19 36.75 34.84
N THR A 43 5.32 37.20 35.40
CA THR A 43 6.68 37.04 34.87
C THR A 43 7.27 35.70 35.31
N PRO A 44 8.04 35.02 34.44
CA PRO A 44 9.33 34.50 34.86
C PRO A 44 10.50 34.92 33.94
N ALA A 45 11.69 34.91 34.54
CA ALA A 45 13.00 35.44 34.16
C ALA A 45 13.43 35.41 32.68
N PRO A 46 14.25 36.40 32.22
CA PRO A 46 14.83 36.41 30.88
C PRO A 46 15.93 35.37 30.75
N SER A 47 15.75 34.43 29.83
CA SER A 47 16.84 33.61 29.29
C SER A 47 17.67 34.48 28.37
N VAL A 48 18.91 34.77 28.77
CA VAL A 48 19.91 35.41 27.92
C VAL A 48 20.34 34.38 26.87
N THR A 49 19.74 34.44 25.69
CA THR A 49 20.27 33.78 24.49
C THR A 49 21.27 34.73 23.86
N PRO A 50 22.58 34.42 23.77
CA PRO A 50 23.48 35.21 22.97
C PRO A 50 23.09 35.00 21.50
N ALA A 51 22.53 36.04 20.88
CA ALA A 51 22.45 36.14 19.44
C ALA A 51 23.89 36.27 18.91
N VAL A 52 24.51 35.14 18.60
CA VAL A 52 25.72 35.13 17.77
C VAL A 52 25.26 35.47 16.36
N THR A 53 25.35 36.74 16.01
CA THR A 53 25.28 37.22 14.62
C THR A 53 26.47 36.62 13.88
N HIS A 54 26.32 35.39 13.37
CA HIS A 54 27.24 34.88 12.35
C HIS A 54 27.03 35.74 11.10
N LEU A 55 27.99 36.63 10.85
CA LEU A 55 28.22 37.23 9.54
C LEU A 55 28.32 36.09 8.53
N ALA A 56 27.23 35.85 7.80
CA ALA A 56 27.19 34.94 6.69
C ALA A 56 28.04 35.52 5.55
N LEU A 57 29.33 35.19 5.55
CA LEU A 57 30.14 35.16 4.33
C LEU A 57 29.71 33.90 3.55
N GLY A 58 28.49 33.94 3.01
CA GLY A 58 27.99 32.94 2.09
C GLY A 58 28.65 33.13 0.73
N SER A 59 29.67 32.35 0.41
CA SER A 59 29.99 32.04 -0.98
C SER A 59 28.98 30.99 -1.44
N THR A 60 27.77 31.41 -1.81
CA THR A 60 26.87 30.57 -2.60
C THR A 60 27.53 30.36 -3.96
N LEU A 61 27.90 29.12 -4.28
CA LEU A 61 28.25 28.75 -5.65
C LEU A 61 27.04 29.12 -6.53
N PRO A 62 27.18 30.01 -7.53
CA PRO A 62 26.04 30.42 -8.34
C PRO A 62 25.49 29.21 -9.08
N ALA A 63 24.17 29.04 -9.06
CA ALA A 63 23.48 28.08 -9.90
C ALA A 63 23.91 28.30 -11.35
N SER A 64 24.52 27.29 -11.98
CA SER A 64 24.96 27.38 -13.36
C SER A 64 23.78 27.76 -14.26
N GLU A 65 23.94 28.81 -15.05
CA GLU A 65 22.95 29.30 -16.00
C GLU A 65 22.56 28.20 -17.00
N GLY A 66 21.57 27.38 -16.65
CA GLY A 66 20.98 26.35 -17.50
C GLY A 66 21.85 25.12 -17.82
N LEU A 67 23.13 25.05 -17.47
CA LEU A 67 23.92 23.81 -17.61
C LEU A 67 23.74 22.89 -16.40
N SER A 68 23.68 21.58 -16.62
CA SER A 68 23.67 20.58 -15.55
C SER A 68 24.57 19.39 -15.87
N LEU A 69 25.31 18.91 -14.87
CA LEU A 69 26.16 17.73 -14.96
C LEU A 69 25.53 16.54 -14.23
N THR A 70 25.71 15.33 -14.76
CA THR A 70 25.28 14.10 -14.10
C THR A 70 26.34 13.03 -14.28
N LEU A 71 26.76 12.39 -13.18
CA LEU A 71 27.72 11.30 -13.21
C LEU A 71 27.01 10.00 -13.64
N ALA A 72 27.22 9.54 -14.86
CA ALA A 72 26.55 8.33 -15.37
C ALA A 72 27.23 7.04 -14.87
N LYS A 73 28.57 7.04 -14.79
CA LYS A 73 29.38 5.91 -14.34
C LYS A 73 30.69 6.42 -13.76
N ALA A 74 31.22 5.76 -12.74
CA ALA A 74 32.56 6.01 -12.24
C ALA A 74 33.15 4.72 -11.64
N THR A 75 34.47 4.54 -11.73
CA THR A 75 35.19 3.46 -11.02
C THR A 75 35.00 3.65 -9.50
N PRO A 76 34.37 2.71 -8.77
CA PRO A 76 34.06 2.88 -7.35
C PRO A 76 35.31 2.97 -6.46
N ILE A 77 36.30 2.13 -6.72
CA ILE A 77 37.52 2.01 -5.94
C ILE A 77 38.71 1.93 -6.89
N ILE A 78 39.70 2.79 -6.66
CA ILE A 78 40.98 2.74 -7.36
C ILE A 78 41.90 1.74 -6.64
N THR A 79 42.35 0.73 -7.36
CA THR A 79 43.36 -0.26 -6.94
C THR A 79 44.66 -0.05 -7.71
N ALA A 80 45.68 -0.87 -7.46
CA ALA A 80 46.94 -0.80 -8.20
C ALA A 80 46.78 -1.11 -9.71
N SER A 81 45.69 -1.78 -10.09
CA SER A 81 45.47 -2.30 -11.44
C SER A 81 44.16 -1.85 -12.09
N SER A 82 43.24 -1.22 -11.36
CA SER A 82 41.91 -0.87 -11.88
C SER A 82 41.91 0.25 -12.92
N GLY A 83 42.85 1.20 -12.81
CA GLY A 83 42.74 2.52 -13.44
C GLY A 83 41.52 3.29 -12.94
N TYR A 84 41.15 4.35 -13.64
CA TYR A 84 39.97 5.16 -13.33
C TYR A 84 39.20 5.52 -14.61
N GLN A 85 37.90 5.24 -14.61
CA GLN A 85 37.00 5.62 -15.69
C GLN A 85 35.80 6.36 -15.12
N ALA A 86 35.45 7.50 -15.69
CA ALA A 86 34.25 8.25 -15.37
C ALA A 86 33.51 8.63 -16.65
N SER A 87 32.19 8.51 -16.64
CA SER A 87 31.31 8.99 -17.71
C SER A 87 30.40 10.06 -17.15
N VAL A 88 30.46 11.25 -17.73
CA VAL A 88 29.72 12.43 -17.28
C VAL A 88 28.80 12.88 -18.40
N THR A 89 27.51 13.00 -18.10
CA THR A 89 26.52 13.57 -19.00
C THR A 89 26.39 15.06 -18.73
N ILE A 90 26.66 15.86 -19.75
CA ILE A 90 26.54 17.31 -19.75
C ILE A 90 25.24 17.64 -20.47
N THR A 91 24.33 18.36 -19.82
CA THR A 91 23.05 18.77 -20.41
C THR A 91 22.96 20.28 -20.45
N ASN A 92 22.71 20.83 -21.64
CA ASN A 92 22.51 22.25 -21.85
C ASN A 92 21.02 22.60 -21.85
N LYS A 93 20.47 23.01 -20.71
CA LYS A 93 19.12 23.58 -20.57
C LYS A 93 19.11 25.11 -20.65
N SER A 94 20.23 25.75 -20.98
CA SER A 94 20.30 27.21 -21.13
C SER A 94 19.53 27.65 -22.37
N SER A 95 19.24 28.95 -22.46
CA SER A 95 18.59 29.53 -23.64
C SER A 95 19.54 29.64 -24.84
N GLN A 96 20.84 29.36 -24.70
CA GLN A 96 21.86 29.54 -25.72
C GLN A 96 22.59 28.22 -26.07
N ALA A 97 23.23 28.16 -27.24
CA ALA A 97 24.11 27.05 -27.58
C ALA A 97 25.47 27.23 -26.87
N ALA A 98 25.96 26.18 -26.23
CA ALA A 98 27.29 26.18 -25.63
C ALA A 98 28.33 25.85 -26.72
N GLN A 99 29.39 26.65 -26.82
CA GLN A 99 30.50 26.36 -27.72
C GLN A 99 31.26 25.10 -27.27
N ALA A 100 32.17 24.61 -28.11
CA ALA A 100 33.10 23.57 -27.72
C ALA A 100 33.83 24.00 -26.44
N GLY A 101 33.96 23.07 -25.50
CA GLY A 101 34.43 23.36 -24.16
C GLY A 101 35.38 22.29 -23.66
N THR A 102 35.68 22.35 -22.38
CA THR A 102 36.57 21.41 -21.71
C THR A 102 35.95 20.88 -20.44
N LEU A 103 36.02 19.56 -20.26
CA LEU A 103 35.68 18.87 -19.03
C LEU A 103 36.98 18.53 -18.28
N THR A 104 37.12 19.03 -17.07
CA THR A 104 38.27 18.80 -16.21
C THR A 104 37.83 18.05 -14.96
N LEU A 105 38.53 16.95 -14.64
CA LEU A 105 38.41 16.25 -13.37
C LEU A 105 39.52 16.75 -12.44
N ARG A 106 39.15 17.20 -11.24
CA ARG A 106 40.11 17.70 -10.25
C ARG A 106 39.96 16.96 -8.94
N THR A 107 41.06 16.56 -8.32
CA THR A 107 41.02 15.84 -7.04
C THR A 107 42.08 16.35 -6.07
N SER A 108 42.04 15.88 -4.83
CA SER A 108 43.05 16.19 -3.82
C SER A 108 43.97 15.00 -3.56
N GLN A 109 45.21 15.27 -3.16
CA GLN A 109 46.13 14.25 -2.67
C GLN A 109 45.79 13.83 -1.24
N TYR A 110 44.99 14.63 -0.52
CA TYR A 110 44.62 14.37 0.86
C TYR A 110 43.24 13.72 0.95
N SER A 111 43.14 12.70 1.81
CA SER A 111 41.89 12.01 2.09
C SER A 111 41.00 12.83 3.03
N LEU A 112 39.69 12.74 2.83
CA LEU A 112 38.68 13.22 3.76
C LEU A 112 38.65 12.31 4.99
N ILE A 113 38.74 12.89 6.18
CA ILE A 113 38.78 12.15 7.46
C ILE A 113 37.51 12.34 8.31
N SER A 114 36.62 13.25 7.91
CA SER A 114 35.39 13.56 8.63
C SER A 114 34.16 13.43 7.73
N SER A 115 33.10 12.84 8.29
CA SER A 115 31.78 12.77 7.68
C SER A 115 31.22 14.16 7.39
N SER A 116 31.46 15.14 8.27
CA SER A 116 31.04 16.52 8.08
C SER A 116 31.69 17.16 6.85
N ASN A 117 33.02 17.06 6.72
CA ASN A 117 33.75 17.57 5.55
C ASN A 117 33.31 16.86 4.26
N ALA A 118 33.02 15.57 4.32
CA ALA A 118 32.48 14.85 3.17
C ALA A 118 31.10 15.36 2.77
N GLN A 119 30.24 15.67 3.75
CA GLN A 119 28.93 16.27 3.47
C GLN A 119 29.08 17.70 2.92
N ASP A 120 29.89 18.54 3.54
CA ASP A 120 30.16 19.90 3.07
C ASP A 120 30.76 19.89 1.66
N TRP A 121 31.62 18.91 1.34
CA TRP A 121 32.12 18.72 -0.01
C TRP A 121 31.02 18.34 -1.01
N ALA A 122 30.16 17.37 -0.66
CA ALA A 122 29.06 16.96 -1.52
C ALA A 122 28.11 18.12 -1.83
N GLU A 123 27.90 19.03 -0.87
CA GLU A 123 27.05 20.21 -0.99
C GLU A 123 27.76 21.45 -1.58
N GLY A 124 29.05 21.35 -1.90
CA GLY A 124 29.84 22.44 -2.46
C GLY A 124 30.22 23.54 -1.45
N ARG A 125 30.15 23.26 -0.15
CA ARG A 125 30.54 24.16 0.95
C ARG A 125 31.99 23.99 1.40
N TYR A 126 32.64 22.88 1.06
CA TYR A 126 34.04 22.62 1.38
C TYR A 126 34.95 22.92 0.18
N ASN A 127 36.06 23.63 0.42
CA ASN A 127 37.01 24.00 -0.64
C ASN A 127 38.43 23.46 -0.34
N PRO A 128 38.72 22.19 -0.71
CA PRO A 128 40.04 21.61 -0.56
C PRO A 128 41.00 22.12 -1.65
N TYR A 129 42.31 21.92 -1.43
CA TYR A 129 43.29 22.10 -2.48
C TYR A 129 43.16 20.96 -3.52
N LEU A 130 42.90 21.33 -4.78
CA LEU A 130 42.65 20.41 -5.88
C LEU A 130 43.70 20.58 -7.00
N PHE A 131 44.02 19.48 -7.67
CA PHE A 131 44.85 19.44 -8.87
C PHE A 131 44.10 18.75 -10.02
N ASP A 132 44.47 19.06 -11.27
CA ASP A 132 43.86 18.46 -12.46
C ASP A 132 44.30 16.99 -12.59
N LEU A 133 43.33 16.08 -12.47
CA LEU A 133 43.52 14.65 -12.64
C LEU A 133 43.49 14.26 -14.12
N ALA A 134 42.53 14.82 -14.87
CA ALA A 134 42.34 14.57 -16.29
C ALA A 134 41.57 15.71 -16.97
N GLN A 135 41.76 15.87 -18.27
CA GLN A 135 41.09 16.89 -19.07
C GLN A 135 40.68 16.31 -20.43
N VAL A 136 39.44 16.54 -20.86
CA VAL A 136 38.89 16.03 -22.12
C VAL A 136 38.10 17.14 -22.83
N SER A 137 38.26 17.24 -24.15
CA SER A 137 37.51 18.19 -24.97
C SER A 137 36.05 17.74 -25.15
N VAL A 138 35.13 18.71 -25.06
CA VAL A 138 33.70 18.50 -25.23
C VAL A 138 33.25 19.24 -26.48
N PRO A 139 32.52 18.60 -27.41
CA PRO A 139 32.00 19.27 -28.60
C PRO A 139 30.94 20.31 -28.24
N ALA A 140 30.67 21.24 -29.17
CA ALA A 140 29.62 22.24 -29.00
C ALA A 140 28.24 21.60 -28.77
N LEU A 141 27.46 22.16 -27.84
CA LEU A 141 26.16 21.64 -27.43
C LEU A 141 25.04 22.59 -27.84
N LYS A 142 24.11 22.05 -28.64
CA LYS A 142 22.87 22.75 -28.98
C LYS A 142 22.00 22.96 -27.73
N ARG A 143 21.08 23.91 -27.82
CA ARG A 143 20.04 24.12 -26.79
C ARG A 143 19.29 22.81 -26.52
N ASN A 144 19.01 22.53 -25.26
CA ASN A 144 18.30 21.34 -24.76
C ASN A 144 18.89 20.01 -25.23
N SER A 145 20.19 19.98 -25.54
CA SER A 145 20.91 18.76 -25.91
C SER A 145 21.81 18.29 -24.78
N SER A 146 22.07 16.98 -24.78
CA SER A 146 22.98 16.33 -23.84
C SER A 146 24.08 15.59 -24.60
N VAL A 147 25.28 15.56 -24.03
CA VAL A 147 26.39 14.72 -24.47
C VAL A 147 26.93 13.93 -23.28
N THR A 148 27.30 12.67 -23.50
CA THR A 148 28.03 11.89 -22.50
C THR A 148 29.48 11.79 -22.91
N VAL A 149 30.38 12.23 -22.02
CA VAL A 149 31.82 12.22 -22.23
C VAL A 149 32.43 11.20 -21.27
N THR A 150 33.28 10.33 -21.79
CA THR A 150 33.99 9.33 -20.99
C THR A 150 35.45 9.72 -20.86
N VAL A 151 35.89 9.85 -19.61
CA VAL A 151 37.29 10.04 -19.22
C VAL A 151 37.84 8.69 -18.78
N THR A 152 38.97 8.27 -19.36
CA THR A 152 39.64 7.01 -19.00
C THR A 152 41.11 7.26 -18.71
N LEU A 153 41.55 6.85 -17.53
CA LEU A 153 42.92 6.87 -17.05
C LEU A 153 43.36 5.43 -16.79
N LYS A 154 44.50 5.03 -17.34
CA LYS A 154 45.07 3.69 -17.15
C LYS A 154 45.68 3.57 -15.75
N ALA A 155 45.84 2.33 -15.27
CA ALA A 155 46.40 2.09 -13.94
C ALA A 155 47.82 2.66 -13.74
N ASP A 156 48.62 2.74 -14.81
CA ASP A 156 49.99 3.28 -14.83
C ASP A 156 50.07 4.80 -15.07
N ASP A 157 48.92 5.49 -15.10
CA ASP A 157 48.86 6.94 -15.28
C ASP A 157 49.57 7.70 -14.14
N ARG A 158 50.40 8.69 -14.47
CA ARG A 158 51.20 9.44 -13.49
C ARG A 158 50.35 10.24 -12.51
N ASN A 159 49.22 10.78 -12.96
CA ASN A 159 48.32 11.56 -12.12
C ASN A 159 47.58 10.64 -11.16
N LEU A 160 47.15 9.45 -11.60
CA LEU A 160 46.58 8.45 -10.68
C LEU A 160 47.61 7.93 -9.68
N ALA A 161 48.84 7.70 -10.13
CA ALA A 161 49.91 7.28 -9.24
C ALA A 161 50.08 8.27 -8.08
N SER A 162 49.95 9.59 -8.31
CA SER A 162 50.08 10.64 -7.28
C SER A 162 49.17 10.48 -6.06
N LEU A 163 48.13 9.65 -6.14
CA LEU A 163 47.29 9.26 -5.01
C LEU A 163 48.01 8.21 -4.14
N ARG A 164 48.99 8.67 -3.35
CA ARG A 164 49.91 7.83 -2.57
C ARG A 164 49.36 7.33 -1.23
N ASN A 165 48.20 7.82 -0.81
CA ASN A 165 47.55 7.43 0.45
C ASN A 165 46.17 6.81 0.21
N TRP A 166 45.83 5.84 1.05
CA TRP A 166 44.52 5.21 1.02
C TRP A 166 43.41 6.17 1.49
N GLY A 167 42.18 5.83 1.15
CA GLY A 167 40.98 6.53 1.60
C GLY A 167 40.33 7.44 0.55
N PRO A 168 39.25 8.12 0.95
CA PRO A 168 38.39 8.86 0.05
C PRO A 168 38.88 10.27 -0.18
N LYS A 169 38.82 10.73 -1.41
CA LYS A 169 39.28 12.06 -1.85
C LYS A 169 38.13 12.81 -2.53
N PRO A 170 38.09 14.14 -2.36
CA PRO A 170 37.14 14.97 -3.10
C PRO A 170 37.47 14.89 -4.60
N LEU A 171 36.45 14.77 -5.44
CA LEU A 171 36.56 14.83 -6.89
C LEU A 171 35.59 15.89 -7.43
N GLU A 172 36.14 16.97 -7.98
CA GLU A 172 35.38 18.00 -8.67
C GLU A 172 35.34 17.67 -10.17
N VAL A 173 34.16 17.71 -10.75
CA VAL A 173 33.97 17.67 -12.20
C VAL A 173 33.56 19.07 -12.64
N VAL A 174 34.41 19.70 -13.45
CA VAL A 174 34.19 21.06 -13.93
C VAL A 174 34.05 21.03 -15.44
N TYR A 175 32.94 21.55 -15.95
CA TYR A 175 32.75 21.82 -17.36
C TYR A 175 32.80 23.33 -17.60
N GLN A 176 33.62 23.76 -18.56
CA GLN A 176 33.70 25.16 -19.01
C GLN A 176 33.55 25.20 -20.52
N ALA A 177 32.50 25.86 -21.01
CA ALA A 177 32.35 26.15 -22.44
C ALA A 177 33.34 27.24 -22.85
N ALA A 178 33.84 27.24 -24.09
CA ALA A 178 34.59 28.39 -24.59
C ALA A 178 33.71 29.65 -24.58
N ALA A 179 34.31 30.79 -24.28
CA ALA A 179 33.62 32.07 -24.28
C ALA A 179 32.97 32.32 -25.65
N GLN A 180 31.67 32.63 -25.65
CA GLN A 180 31.01 33.17 -26.83
C GLN A 180 31.49 34.62 -27.00
N PRO A 181 31.94 35.05 -28.19
CA PRO A 181 32.14 36.47 -28.44
C PRO A 181 30.77 37.17 -28.32
N ASN A 182 30.66 38.15 -27.42
CA ASN A 182 29.46 38.97 -27.31
C ASN A 182 29.21 39.62 -28.68
N SER A 183 28.00 39.46 -29.23
CA SER A 183 27.61 40.14 -30.46
C SER A 183 27.55 41.65 -30.21
N GLY A 184 28.68 42.34 -30.35
CA GLY A 184 28.76 43.80 -30.34
C GLY A 184 29.83 44.45 -29.44
N GLU A 185 30.63 43.72 -28.66
CA GLU A 185 31.62 44.34 -27.77
C GLU A 185 33.03 43.76 -28.02
N ALA A 186 34.01 44.65 -28.22
CA ALA A 186 35.36 44.32 -28.68
C ALA A 186 36.33 43.91 -27.56
N ASP A 187 35.85 43.69 -26.33
CA ASP A 187 36.68 43.19 -25.23
C ASP A 187 36.61 41.65 -25.13
N PRO A 188 37.68 40.91 -25.47
CA PRO A 188 37.72 39.45 -25.35
C PRO A 188 37.64 38.94 -23.89
N ARG A 189 37.59 39.83 -22.88
CA ARG A 189 37.47 39.47 -21.45
C ARG A 189 36.06 39.54 -20.89
N THR A 190 35.05 40.00 -21.65
CA THR A 190 33.66 40.20 -21.16
C THR A 190 32.65 39.14 -21.63
N GLY A 191 33.10 38.07 -22.30
CA GLY A 191 32.22 36.99 -22.75
C GLY A 191 31.69 36.14 -21.58
N THR A 192 30.37 35.91 -21.53
CA THR A 192 29.76 35.02 -20.53
C THR A 192 30.24 33.59 -20.77
N THR A 193 31.04 33.07 -19.84
CA THR A 193 31.53 31.69 -19.89
C THR A 193 30.56 30.79 -19.14
N LEU A 194 29.84 29.94 -19.87
CA LEU A 194 28.95 28.96 -19.24
C LEU A 194 29.80 27.87 -18.56
N SER A 195 29.69 27.77 -17.24
CA SER A 195 30.35 26.72 -16.46
C SER A 195 29.34 25.90 -15.66
N ALA A 196 29.71 24.66 -15.34
CA ALA A 196 28.98 23.81 -14.41
C ALA A 196 29.95 22.98 -13.58
N HIS A 197 29.58 22.74 -12.32
CA HIS A 197 30.39 22.03 -11.34
C HIS A 197 29.59 20.86 -10.77
N LEU A 198 30.29 19.78 -10.43
CA LEU A 198 29.71 18.61 -9.76
C LEU A 198 30.72 18.04 -8.76
N ASN A 199 30.36 18.04 -7.49
CA ASN A 199 31.19 17.51 -6.42
C ASN A 199 30.84 16.05 -6.16
N THR A 200 31.82 15.16 -6.31
CA THR A 200 31.70 13.72 -6.05
C THR A 200 32.98 13.20 -5.40
N PHE A 201 33.17 11.89 -5.33
CA PHE A 201 34.28 11.27 -4.61
C PHE A 201 35.06 10.32 -5.50
N VAL A 202 36.30 10.09 -5.10
CA VAL A 202 37.12 8.99 -5.59
C VAL A 202 37.81 8.33 -4.41
N THR A 203 37.81 7.00 -4.32
CA THR A 203 38.36 6.29 -3.17
C THR A 203 39.52 5.39 -3.58
N ARG A 204 40.68 5.53 -2.92
CA ARG A 204 41.87 4.71 -3.16
C ARG A 204 41.95 3.59 -2.11
N SER A 205 42.09 2.34 -2.56
CA SER A 205 42.33 1.20 -1.66
C SER A 205 43.78 1.14 -1.16
N HIS A 206 44.05 0.28 -0.17
CA HIS A 206 45.41 -0.01 0.28
C HIS A 206 46.20 -0.87 -0.71
N ASP A 207 45.55 -1.48 -1.69
CA ASP A 207 46.19 -2.32 -2.71
C ASP A 207 47.30 -1.57 -3.47
N GLY A 208 48.53 -2.06 -3.43
CA GLY A 208 49.71 -1.44 -4.04
C GLY A 208 50.23 -0.17 -3.34
N LEU A 209 49.84 0.08 -2.08
CA LEU A 209 50.43 1.13 -1.25
C LEU A 209 51.28 0.52 -0.12
N ASP A 210 52.40 1.17 0.20
CA ASP A 210 53.29 0.82 1.32
C ASP A 210 52.81 1.44 2.65
N GLU A 211 51.51 1.33 2.94
CA GLU A 211 50.88 1.88 4.14
C GLU A 211 50.41 0.77 5.08
N PHE A 212 50.39 1.05 6.39
CA PHE A 212 49.92 0.09 7.39
C PHE A 212 48.43 -0.19 7.21
N LYS A 213 48.07 -1.47 7.03
CA LYS A 213 46.67 -1.89 6.87
C LYS A 213 45.95 -1.89 8.22
N THR A 214 44.88 -1.12 8.30
CA THR A 214 44.01 -1.11 9.48
C THR A 214 43.12 -2.37 9.50
N PRO A 215 42.74 -2.89 10.68
CA PRO A 215 41.77 -3.99 10.77
C PRO A 215 40.46 -3.69 10.04
N GLN A 216 39.91 -4.64 9.28
CA GLN A 216 38.70 -4.41 8.50
C GLN A 216 37.45 -4.18 9.37
N MET A 217 36.68 -3.15 9.04
CA MET A 217 35.36 -2.88 9.65
C MET A 217 34.33 -3.90 9.14
N ALA A 218 33.53 -4.48 10.03
CA ALA A 218 32.43 -5.32 9.59
C ALA A 218 31.28 -4.45 9.05
N LEU A 219 30.73 -4.87 7.91
CA LEU A 219 29.54 -4.30 7.31
C LEU A 219 28.56 -5.44 7.04
N THR A 220 27.41 -5.40 7.71
CA THR A 220 26.30 -6.32 7.48
C THR A 220 25.30 -5.63 6.56
N VAL A 221 25.19 -6.11 5.33
CA VAL A 221 24.18 -5.62 4.37
C VAL A 221 22.97 -6.54 4.40
N VAL A 222 21.80 -5.97 4.63
CA VAL A 222 20.53 -6.70 4.69
C VAL A 222 19.58 -6.23 3.58
N MET A 223 18.92 -7.17 2.93
CA MET A 223 17.92 -6.91 1.90
C MET A 223 16.54 -7.42 2.36
N PRO A 224 15.51 -6.56 2.42
CA PRO A 224 14.13 -6.99 2.55
C PRO A 224 13.70 -7.66 1.25
N VAL A 225 13.19 -8.90 1.35
CA VAL A 225 12.63 -9.64 0.22
C VAL A 225 11.13 -9.73 0.43
N VAL A 226 10.45 -8.70 -0.07
CA VAL A 226 9.04 -8.43 0.17
C VAL A 226 8.32 -8.21 -1.17
N ALA A 227 7.01 -8.44 -1.20
CA ALA A 227 6.21 -8.31 -2.41
C ALA A 227 5.50 -6.94 -2.49
N THR A 228 5.75 -6.17 -3.55
CA THR A 228 5.11 -4.86 -3.82
C THR A 228 4.07 -4.90 -4.94
N GLY A 229 3.78 -6.09 -5.48
CA GLY A 229 2.90 -6.27 -6.64
C GLY A 229 1.80 -7.28 -6.40
N TRP A 230 1.15 -7.21 -5.24
CA TRP A 230 -0.01 -8.03 -4.90
C TRP A 230 -1.22 -7.65 -5.76
N GLN A 231 -1.95 -8.66 -6.22
CA GLN A 231 -3.22 -8.51 -6.93
C GLN A 231 -4.18 -9.60 -6.48
N VAL A 232 -5.47 -9.32 -6.58
CA VAL A 232 -6.52 -10.34 -6.36
C VAL A 232 -6.34 -11.46 -7.37
N ARG A 233 -6.32 -12.71 -6.90
CA ARG A 233 -6.23 -13.88 -7.75
C ARG A 233 -7.49 -13.99 -8.61
N THR A 234 -7.31 -14.05 -9.93
CA THR A 234 -8.40 -14.27 -10.88
C THR A 234 -8.44 -15.74 -11.28
N GLN A 235 -9.53 -16.44 -10.95
CA GLN A 235 -9.88 -17.73 -11.54
C GLN A 235 -10.19 -17.49 -13.03
N THR A 236 -9.26 -17.80 -13.94
CA THR A 236 -9.52 -18.30 -15.31
C THR A 236 -8.23 -18.31 -16.16
N SER A 237 -7.74 -19.51 -16.39
CA SER A 237 -7.27 -19.96 -17.71
C SER A 237 -8.37 -19.68 -18.76
N ASP A 238 -7.98 -19.22 -19.95
CA ASP A 238 -8.75 -19.37 -21.21
C ASP A 238 -10.09 -18.62 -21.44
N THR A 239 -10.21 -17.34 -21.05
CA THR A 239 -11.19 -16.45 -21.74
C THR A 239 -10.47 -15.29 -22.41
N ALA A 240 -10.02 -15.48 -23.65
CA ALA A 240 -9.29 -14.48 -24.43
C ALA A 240 -10.12 -13.23 -24.84
N SER A 241 -11.40 -13.12 -24.45
CA SER A 241 -12.33 -12.10 -24.96
C SER A 241 -12.99 -11.19 -23.92
N VAL A 242 -12.68 -11.32 -22.63
CA VAL A 242 -13.29 -10.48 -21.58
C VAL A 242 -12.34 -9.34 -21.19
N ASN A 243 -12.82 -8.09 -21.26
CA ASN A 243 -12.06 -6.89 -20.88
C ASN A 243 -11.49 -7.03 -19.45
N GLN A 244 -10.30 -6.48 -19.18
CA GLN A 244 -9.59 -6.68 -17.90
C GLN A 244 -10.39 -6.25 -16.67
N LYS A 245 -11.26 -5.23 -16.80
CA LYS A 245 -12.18 -4.79 -15.73
C LYS A 245 -13.20 -5.87 -15.36
N SER A 246 -13.78 -6.56 -16.34
CA SER A 246 -14.77 -7.62 -16.14
C SER A 246 -14.17 -8.90 -15.57
N LYS A 247 -12.93 -9.27 -15.93
CA LYS A 247 -12.22 -10.41 -15.30
C LYS A 247 -11.92 -10.17 -13.82
N LYS A 248 -11.56 -8.94 -13.46
CA LYS A 248 -11.28 -8.54 -12.08
C LYS A 248 -12.54 -8.43 -11.23
N LEU A 249 -13.66 -8.04 -11.82
CA LEU A 249 -14.97 -8.12 -11.17
C LEU A 249 -15.34 -9.59 -10.91
N ALA A 250 -15.17 -10.46 -11.91
CA ALA A 250 -15.42 -11.89 -11.76
C ALA A 250 -14.54 -12.57 -10.70
N ALA A 251 -13.30 -12.11 -10.51
CA ALA A 251 -12.40 -12.62 -9.48
C ALA A 251 -12.84 -12.27 -8.05
N THR A 252 -13.28 -11.04 -7.80
CA THR A 252 -13.84 -10.68 -6.49
C THR A 252 -15.19 -11.35 -6.27
N LEU A 253 -15.97 -11.55 -7.34
CA LEU A 253 -17.21 -12.33 -7.30
C LEU A 253 -16.94 -13.80 -6.93
N ALA A 254 -15.89 -14.40 -7.50
CA ALA A 254 -15.45 -15.76 -7.16
C ALA A 254 -15.02 -15.87 -5.70
N LEU A 255 -14.39 -14.83 -5.14
CA LEU A 255 -14.03 -14.81 -3.71
C LEU A 255 -15.26 -14.96 -2.81
N VAL A 256 -16.43 -14.45 -3.22
CA VAL A 256 -17.68 -14.54 -2.44
C VAL A 256 -18.44 -15.84 -2.72
N HIS A 257 -18.53 -16.26 -4.00
CA HIS A 257 -19.36 -17.40 -4.40
C HIS A 257 -18.63 -18.75 -4.27
N ASP A 258 -17.30 -18.74 -4.32
CA ASP A 258 -16.44 -19.93 -4.17
C ASP A 258 -15.12 -19.57 -3.46
N PRO A 259 -15.18 -19.18 -2.17
CA PRO A 259 -13.99 -18.89 -1.37
C PRO A 259 -13.12 -20.13 -1.09
N MET A 260 -13.62 -21.34 -1.37
CA MET A 260 -12.88 -22.58 -1.17
C MET A 260 -11.88 -22.86 -2.29
N SER A 261 -12.09 -22.24 -3.44
CA SER A 261 -11.27 -22.44 -4.62
C SER A 261 -9.80 -22.00 -4.47
N THR A 262 -9.48 -21.16 -3.48
CA THR A 262 -8.11 -20.70 -3.20
C THR A 262 -7.89 -20.47 -1.71
N ASP A 263 -6.78 -20.96 -1.17
CA ASP A 263 -6.38 -20.66 0.21
C ASP A 263 -5.90 -19.20 0.38
N PHE A 264 -5.35 -18.59 -0.69
CA PHE A 264 -4.93 -17.19 -0.69
C PHE A 264 -5.68 -16.35 -1.73
N PRO A 265 -6.35 -15.26 -1.30
CA PRO A 265 -7.06 -14.34 -2.20
C PRO A 265 -6.12 -13.50 -3.07
N LEU A 266 -4.83 -13.45 -2.72
CA LEU A 266 -3.82 -12.62 -3.36
C LEU A 266 -2.78 -13.47 -4.08
N THR A 267 -2.36 -13.01 -5.25
CA THR A 267 -1.22 -13.55 -6.01
C THR A 267 -0.31 -12.41 -6.47
N LEU A 268 0.92 -12.74 -6.83
CA LEU A 268 1.88 -11.78 -7.35
C LEU A 268 1.62 -11.48 -8.83
N THR A 269 1.84 -10.23 -9.23
CA THR A 269 1.93 -9.88 -10.66
C THR A 269 3.12 -10.59 -11.32
N LYS A 270 3.08 -10.76 -12.65
CA LYS A 270 4.20 -11.33 -13.42
C LYS A 270 5.51 -10.55 -13.19
N LYS A 271 5.43 -9.22 -13.07
CA LYS A 271 6.58 -8.35 -12.78
C LYS A 271 7.15 -8.62 -11.39
N ALA A 272 6.29 -8.74 -10.37
CA ALA A 272 6.72 -9.06 -9.01
C ALA A 272 7.41 -10.44 -8.95
N LYS A 273 6.87 -11.47 -9.61
CA LYS A 273 7.50 -12.81 -9.69
C LYS A 273 8.89 -12.76 -10.35
N ALA A 274 9.02 -12.03 -11.46
CA ALA A 274 10.30 -11.85 -12.14
C ALA A 274 11.32 -11.09 -11.28
N TYR A 275 10.86 -10.12 -10.49
CA TYR A 275 11.70 -9.38 -9.55
C TYR A 275 12.19 -10.29 -8.41
N THR A 276 11.32 -11.10 -7.80
CA THR A 276 11.70 -12.07 -6.76
C THR A 276 12.73 -13.09 -7.28
N LEU A 277 12.58 -13.57 -8.51
CA LEU A 277 13.58 -14.43 -9.16
C LEU A 277 14.95 -13.74 -9.30
N ALA A 278 14.95 -12.46 -9.68
CA ALA A 278 16.16 -11.68 -9.82
C ALA A 278 16.82 -11.38 -8.45
N GLN A 279 16.03 -11.17 -7.39
CA GLN A 279 16.52 -11.08 -6.01
C GLN A 279 17.15 -12.39 -5.53
N LEU A 280 16.52 -13.54 -5.81
CA LEU A 280 17.10 -14.85 -5.51
C LEU A 280 18.43 -15.07 -6.23
N LYS A 281 18.53 -14.65 -7.50
CA LYS A 281 19.81 -14.70 -8.23
C LYS A 281 20.87 -13.82 -7.54
N LEU A 282 20.49 -12.62 -7.12
CA LEU A 282 21.41 -11.73 -6.39
C LEU A 282 21.91 -12.37 -5.09
N LEU A 283 21.04 -13.02 -4.32
CA LEU A 283 21.43 -13.74 -3.10
C LEU A 283 22.40 -14.89 -3.37
N LYS A 284 22.24 -15.59 -4.51
CA LYS A 284 23.18 -16.65 -4.93
C LYS A 284 24.53 -16.08 -5.37
N ASP A 285 24.51 -14.96 -6.10
CA ASP A 285 25.73 -14.29 -6.58
C ASP A 285 26.53 -13.68 -5.41
N TYR A 286 25.86 -13.28 -4.32
CA TYR A 286 26.45 -12.64 -3.14
C TYR A 286 26.05 -13.34 -1.84
N PRO A 287 26.71 -14.46 -1.45
CA PRO A 287 26.33 -15.27 -0.29
C PRO A 287 26.46 -14.56 1.06
N HIS A 288 27.17 -13.43 1.11
CA HIS A 288 27.30 -12.61 2.32
C HIS A 288 26.12 -11.63 2.51
N LEU A 289 25.30 -11.41 1.48
CA LEU A 289 24.10 -10.58 1.57
C LEU A 289 23.08 -11.25 2.49
N GLN A 290 22.72 -10.58 3.58
CA GLN A 290 21.68 -11.08 4.48
C GLN A 290 20.31 -10.76 3.89
N SER A 291 19.33 -11.66 4.01
CA SER A 291 17.96 -11.37 3.59
C SER A 291 16.95 -11.65 4.67
N VAL A 292 15.98 -10.75 4.80
CA VAL A 292 14.80 -10.94 5.63
C VAL A 292 13.61 -11.09 4.69
N VAL A 293 12.97 -12.26 4.69
CA VAL A 293 11.94 -12.62 3.71
C VAL A 293 10.55 -12.55 4.32
N ASP A 294 9.60 -11.99 3.58
CA ASP A 294 8.18 -12.01 3.92
C ASP A 294 7.61 -13.44 3.78
N PRO A 295 7.05 -14.03 4.85
CA PRO A 295 6.47 -15.37 4.77
C PRO A 295 5.24 -15.43 3.85
N ALA A 296 4.50 -14.34 3.67
CA ALA A 296 3.38 -14.28 2.71
C ALA A 296 3.86 -14.41 1.26
N LEU A 297 5.04 -13.86 0.94
CA LEU A 297 5.67 -14.03 -0.39
C LEU A 297 5.93 -15.52 -0.67
N LEU A 298 6.47 -16.25 0.31
CA LEU A 298 6.73 -17.69 0.19
C LEU A 298 5.43 -18.47 -0.04
N ALA A 299 4.40 -18.20 0.77
CA ALA A 299 3.08 -18.81 0.64
C ALA A 299 2.45 -18.53 -0.74
N SER A 300 2.59 -17.31 -1.27
CA SER A 300 2.03 -16.97 -2.58
C SER A 300 2.66 -17.76 -3.74
N LEU A 301 3.96 -18.06 -3.65
CA LEU A 301 4.70 -18.85 -4.65
C LEU A 301 4.39 -20.35 -4.59
N ARG A 302 3.82 -20.83 -3.47
CA ARG A 302 3.31 -22.20 -3.32
C ARG A 302 2.15 -22.48 -4.26
N GLU A 303 1.24 -21.53 -4.44
CA GLU A 303 -0.10 -21.81 -4.97
C GLU A 303 -0.30 -21.52 -6.45
N ASP A 304 0.70 -21.02 -7.15
CA ASP A 304 0.64 -20.91 -8.63
C ASP A 304 0.71 -22.28 -9.34
N ASN A 305 0.62 -23.36 -8.58
CA ASN A 305 0.72 -24.74 -9.02
C ASN A 305 -0.64 -25.24 -9.50
N THR A 306 -1.02 -24.91 -10.74
CA THR A 306 -1.99 -25.76 -11.44
C THR A 306 -1.33 -27.13 -11.64
N PRO A 307 -1.98 -28.25 -11.27
CA PRO A 307 -1.40 -29.58 -11.37
C PRO A 307 -1.30 -30.01 -12.84
N THR A 308 -0.21 -29.66 -13.51
CA THR A 308 0.17 -30.21 -14.81
C THR A 308 1.48 -30.99 -14.67
N SER A 309 1.37 -32.31 -14.50
CA SER A 309 2.35 -33.41 -14.54
C SER A 309 3.77 -33.23 -13.96
N ASP A 310 4.12 -34.13 -13.02
CA ASP A 310 5.41 -34.79 -12.75
C ASP A 310 6.72 -33.98 -12.56
N LYS A 311 6.69 -32.64 -12.59
CA LYS A 311 7.82 -31.80 -12.14
C LYS A 311 7.34 -30.80 -11.12
N ALA A 312 8.10 -30.62 -10.03
CA ALA A 312 7.84 -29.53 -9.09
C ALA A 312 7.77 -28.21 -9.89
N PRO A 313 6.63 -27.50 -9.88
CA PRO A 313 6.46 -26.28 -10.64
C PRO A 313 7.50 -25.24 -10.22
N ALA A 314 8.01 -24.48 -11.21
CA ALA A 314 9.11 -23.53 -11.03
C ALA A 314 8.89 -22.60 -9.82
N SER A 315 7.68 -22.10 -9.57
CA SER A 315 7.37 -21.21 -8.43
C SER A 315 7.62 -21.85 -7.06
N ARG A 316 7.25 -23.11 -6.86
CA ARG A 316 7.52 -23.82 -5.60
C ARG A 316 9.01 -24.04 -5.37
N SER A 317 9.76 -24.41 -6.42
CA SER A 317 11.22 -24.58 -6.32
C SER A 317 11.94 -23.27 -5.98
N VAL A 318 11.40 -22.14 -6.44
CA VAL A 318 11.90 -20.79 -6.14
C VAL A 318 11.63 -20.45 -4.67
N ALA A 319 10.43 -20.75 -4.16
CA ALA A 319 10.11 -20.55 -2.74
C ALA A 319 11.02 -21.38 -1.82
N ILE A 320 11.26 -22.65 -2.14
CA ILE A 320 12.21 -23.50 -1.39
C ILE A 320 13.62 -22.92 -1.45
N SER A 321 14.09 -22.52 -2.64
CA SER A 321 15.43 -21.94 -2.80
C SER A 321 15.58 -20.63 -2.01
N LEU A 322 14.55 -19.79 -2.00
CA LEU A 322 14.53 -18.54 -1.23
C LEU A 322 14.51 -18.82 0.27
N TYR A 323 13.71 -19.79 0.71
CA TYR A 323 13.64 -20.23 2.10
C TYR A 323 15.00 -20.75 2.60
N GLN A 324 15.72 -21.49 1.78
CA GLN A 324 17.06 -21.99 2.11
C GLN A 324 18.09 -20.86 2.19
N ALA A 325 18.07 -19.95 1.21
CA ALA A 325 19.04 -18.86 1.09
C ALA A 325 18.86 -17.75 2.13
N MET A 326 17.67 -17.61 2.74
CA MET A 326 17.41 -16.48 3.62
C MET A 326 18.09 -16.55 4.99
N SER A 327 18.34 -15.37 5.57
CA SER A 327 18.88 -15.24 6.92
C SER A 327 17.80 -15.30 7.99
N SER A 328 16.66 -14.62 7.78
CA SER A 328 15.58 -14.48 8.75
C SER A 328 14.21 -14.27 8.07
N ILE A 329 13.13 -14.43 8.84
CA ILE A 329 11.74 -14.22 8.38
C ILE A 329 11.20 -12.90 8.96
N SER A 330 10.48 -12.10 8.16
CA SER A 330 9.81 -10.88 8.62
C SER A 330 8.37 -11.10 9.04
N GLN A 331 7.69 -10.03 9.48
CA GLN A 331 6.24 -10.07 9.61
C GLN A 331 5.52 -10.34 8.26
N PRO A 332 4.38 -11.08 8.26
CA PRO A 332 3.58 -11.33 7.06
C PRO A 332 3.15 -10.06 6.35
N TYR A 333 3.18 -10.08 5.01
CA TYR A 333 2.83 -8.95 4.15
C TYR A 333 3.64 -7.67 4.42
N SER A 334 4.78 -7.79 5.11
CA SER A 334 5.54 -6.64 5.62
C SER A 334 4.65 -5.67 6.41
N PHE A 335 3.73 -6.22 7.21
CA PHE A 335 2.76 -5.46 7.98
C PHE A 335 3.43 -4.36 8.82
N ASP A 336 2.93 -3.14 8.74
CA ASP A 336 3.52 -2.03 9.47
C ASP A 336 3.11 -2.01 10.95
N ILE A 337 3.88 -2.73 11.80
CA ILE A 337 3.65 -2.81 13.25
C ILE A 337 3.72 -1.40 13.90
N SER A 338 4.56 -0.51 13.36
CA SER A 338 4.70 0.84 13.91
C SER A 338 3.40 1.66 13.78
N ARG A 339 2.63 1.45 12.70
CA ARG A 339 1.31 2.07 12.50
C ARG A 339 0.21 1.51 13.41
N LEU A 340 0.38 0.31 13.96
CA LEU A 340 -0.61 -0.29 14.87
C LEU A 340 -0.86 0.60 16.10
N THR A 341 0.19 1.27 16.57
CA THR A 341 0.13 2.13 17.77
C THR A 341 -0.78 3.35 17.62
N LEU A 342 -1.16 3.70 16.39
CA LEU A 342 -2.05 4.84 16.10
C LEU A 342 -3.48 4.58 16.57
N ASP A 343 -4.00 3.38 16.34
CA ASP A 343 -5.37 2.99 16.71
C ASP A 343 -5.47 1.46 16.91
N PRO A 344 -4.91 0.92 18.02
CA PRO A 344 -4.92 -0.52 18.27
C PRO A 344 -6.32 -1.14 18.25
N GLU A 345 -7.32 -0.42 18.78
CA GLU A 345 -8.71 -0.89 18.77
C GLU A 345 -9.30 -0.92 17.37
N GLY A 346 -8.99 0.06 16.53
CA GLY A 346 -9.42 0.10 15.15
C GLY A 346 -8.88 -1.07 14.34
N PHE A 347 -7.62 -1.45 14.53
CA PHE A 347 -7.02 -2.63 13.89
C PHE A 347 -7.72 -3.93 14.31
N GLU A 348 -7.98 -4.12 15.59
CA GLU A 348 -8.74 -5.27 16.10
C GLU A 348 -10.17 -5.32 15.52
N LYS A 349 -10.87 -4.18 15.48
CA LYS A 349 -12.20 -4.06 14.86
C LYS A 349 -12.17 -4.30 13.34
N ALA A 350 -11.02 -4.10 12.70
CA ALA A 350 -10.76 -4.40 11.30
C ALA A 350 -10.20 -5.82 11.07
N GLY A 351 -10.19 -6.69 12.09
CA GLY A 351 -9.77 -8.09 11.97
C GLY A 351 -8.27 -8.30 11.85
N VAL A 352 -7.49 -7.27 12.17
CA VAL A 352 -6.03 -7.34 12.24
C VAL A 352 -5.64 -7.44 13.71
N SER A 353 -5.66 -8.66 14.23
CA SER A 353 -5.22 -8.96 15.59
C SER A 353 -3.77 -9.43 15.63
N ALA A 354 -3.16 -9.49 16.81
CA ALA A 354 -1.78 -9.97 16.98
C ALA A 354 -1.53 -11.33 16.33
N ASP A 355 -2.51 -12.24 16.35
CA ASP A 355 -2.40 -13.60 15.79
C ASP A 355 -2.28 -13.64 14.27
N THR A 356 -2.55 -12.51 13.58
CA THR A 356 -2.54 -12.43 12.12
C THR A 356 -1.17 -12.04 11.56
N TRP A 357 -0.32 -11.38 12.37
CA TRP A 357 1.01 -10.89 11.98
C TRP A 357 2.12 -11.29 12.97
N SER A 358 1.80 -12.12 13.97
CA SER A 358 2.75 -12.65 14.93
C SER A 358 3.81 -13.54 14.30
N VAL A 359 4.83 -13.88 15.09
CA VAL A 359 5.84 -14.85 14.71
C VAL A 359 5.20 -16.21 14.36
N GLN A 360 4.19 -16.65 15.12
CA GLN A 360 3.46 -17.88 14.85
C GLN A 360 2.71 -17.83 13.51
N ALA A 361 2.14 -16.67 13.15
CA ALA A 361 1.50 -16.47 11.86
C ALA A 361 2.50 -16.57 10.70
N GLY A 362 3.70 -16.00 10.86
CA GLY A 362 4.78 -16.18 9.89
C GLY A 362 5.23 -17.63 9.74
N ASP A 363 5.29 -18.36 10.85
CA ASP A 363 5.69 -19.77 10.87
C ASP A 363 4.70 -20.70 10.19
N SER A 364 3.40 -20.46 10.38
CA SER A 364 2.36 -21.26 9.72
C SER A 364 2.45 -21.12 8.20
N LEU A 365 2.69 -19.91 7.70
CA LEU A 365 2.91 -19.61 6.27
C LEU A 365 4.19 -20.25 5.71
N ALA A 366 5.23 -20.40 6.53
CA ALA A 366 6.53 -20.93 6.11
C ALA A 366 6.70 -22.45 6.33
N SER A 367 5.77 -23.10 7.04
CA SER A 367 5.85 -24.49 7.52
C SER A 367 6.15 -25.52 6.42
N ASP A 368 5.49 -25.43 5.27
CA ASP A 368 5.65 -26.35 4.14
C ASP A 368 7.09 -26.38 3.57
N PHE A 369 7.83 -25.29 3.70
CA PHE A 369 9.17 -25.17 3.14
C PHE A 369 10.24 -25.74 4.09
N GLN A 370 9.92 -25.85 5.38
CA GLN A 370 10.80 -26.44 6.40
C GLN A 370 11.06 -27.93 6.12
N SER A 371 10.00 -28.72 5.94
CA SER A 371 10.05 -30.18 5.76
C SER A 371 10.69 -30.61 4.43
N SER A 372 10.55 -29.79 3.39
CA SER A 372 11.17 -30.02 2.08
C SER A 372 12.68 -29.74 2.06
N SER A 373 13.20 -28.99 3.04
CA SER A 373 14.63 -28.69 3.14
C SER A 373 15.45 -29.83 3.78
N SER A 374 14.84 -30.60 4.68
CA SER A 374 15.48 -31.71 5.40
C SER A 374 15.51 -33.03 4.62
N SER A 375 14.74 -33.17 3.53
CA SER A 375 14.65 -34.40 2.72
C SER A 375 15.63 -34.46 1.55
N SER A 376 16.51 -33.46 1.38
CA SER A 376 17.45 -33.40 0.25
C SER A 376 18.82 -34.08 0.47
N SER A 377 19.04 -34.76 1.60
CA SER A 377 20.33 -35.40 1.94
C SER A 377 20.34 -36.94 1.94
N SER A 378 19.32 -37.61 1.42
CA SER A 378 19.29 -39.08 1.40
C SER A 378 19.22 -39.63 -0.02
N GLN A 379 20.37 -40.08 -0.54
CA GLN A 379 20.43 -41.02 -1.65
C GLN A 379 19.58 -42.27 -1.29
N PRO A 380 18.73 -42.79 -2.20
CA PRO A 380 18.02 -44.02 -1.95
C PRO A 380 18.95 -45.20 -2.26
N SER A 381 19.51 -45.83 -1.23
CA SER A 381 20.01 -47.20 -1.36
C SER A 381 18.84 -48.17 -1.20
N SER A 382 18.53 -48.86 -2.29
CA SER A 382 17.61 -49.98 -2.37
C SER A 382 17.98 -51.12 -1.41
N THR A 383 16.96 -51.81 -0.90
CA THR A 383 16.76 -53.28 -0.82
C THR A 383 16.25 -53.71 0.55
N GLY A 384 15.13 -54.45 0.58
CA GLY A 384 14.78 -55.36 1.66
C GLY A 384 13.36 -55.24 2.19
N GLU A 385 12.47 -56.07 1.64
CA GLU A 385 11.14 -56.38 2.17
C GLU A 385 11.22 -56.93 3.61
N ASN A 386 10.33 -56.50 4.51
CA ASN A 386 9.42 -57.45 5.18
C ASN A 386 8.25 -56.77 5.91
N SER A 387 7.10 -57.43 5.80
CA SER A 387 5.81 -57.17 6.44
C SER A 387 5.80 -57.41 7.96
N GLY A 388 4.97 -56.65 8.71
CA GLY A 388 4.69 -56.98 10.13
C GLY A 388 3.93 -55.92 10.94
N GLN A 389 2.61 -55.93 10.80
CA GLN A 389 1.51 -55.49 11.68
C GLN A 389 1.77 -54.88 13.09
N SER A 390 1.16 -53.71 13.30
CA SER A 390 0.53 -53.13 14.52
C SER A 390 1.22 -53.21 15.90
N LYS A 391 1.52 -52.03 16.47
CA LYS A 391 1.22 -51.76 17.89
C LYS A 391 1.03 -50.25 18.16
N LYS A 392 -0.11 -49.92 18.77
CA LYS A 392 -0.38 -48.65 19.45
C LYS A 392 0.70 -48.39 20.51
N THR A 393 1.30 -47.21 20.48
CA THR A 393 1.84 -46.56 21.67
C THR A 393 1.61 -45.06 21.52
N GLU A 394 0.85 -44.51 22.47
CA GLU A 394 0.81 -43.08 22.79
C GLU A 394 2.21 -42.58 23.18
N GLU A 395 2.41 -41.27 23.12
CA GLU A 395 3.63 -40.53 23.50
C GLU A 395 4.82 -40.58 22.52
N ASN A 396 4.85 -39.62 21.59
CA ASN A 396 5.94 -38.63 21.61
C ASN A 396 5.56 -37.43 20.71
N SER A 397 5.28 -36.30 21.34
CA SER A 397 5.19 -35.00 20.68
C SER A 397 6.57 -34.62 20.14
N SER A 398 6.82 -34.94 18.87
CA SER A 398 7.95 -34.42 18.12
C SER A 398 7.81 -32.90 18.04
N SER A 399 8.57 -32.20 18.89
CA SER A 399 8.72 -30.76 18.88
C SER A 399 9.46 -30.34 17.61
N SER A 400 8.72 -30.12 16.52
CA SER A 400 9.23 -29.34 15.40
C SER A 400 9.43 -27.91 15.89
N THR A 401 10.68 -27.50 16.11
CA THR A 401 11.04 -26.10 16.37
C THR A 401 10.47 -25.22 15.24
N PRO A 402 9.67 -24.18 15.52
CA PRO A 402 9.07 -23.32 14.49
C PRO A 402 10.12 -22.65 13.57
N ALA A 403 9.80 -22.36 12.30
CA ALA A 403 10.73 -21.79 11.28
C ALA A 403 11.47 -20.54 11.75
N SER A 404 10.76 -19.64 12.42
CA SER A 404 11.23 -18.39 12.97
C SER A 404 12.18 -18.61 14.14
N VAL A 405 12.12 -19.75 14.81
CA VAL A 405 13.04 -20.09 15.89
C VAL A 405 14.33 -20.65 15.30
N ALA A 406 14.27 -21.34 14.15
CA ALA A 406 15.46 -21.87 13.45
C ALA A 406 16.23 -20.80 12.64
N LYS A 407 15.54 -19.87 11.96
CA LYS A 407 16.14 -18.77 11.18
C LYS A 407 16.12 -17.41 11.89
N GLY A 408 15.39 -17.27 13.00
CA GLY A 408 15.12 -15.99 13.67
C GLY A 408 14.02 -15.20 12.97
N ALA A 409 12.95 -14.82 13.69
CA ALA A 409 12.03 -13.78 13.25
C ALA A 409 12.57 -12.39 13.59
N ILE A 410 12.52 -11.49 12.62
CA ILE A 410 12.92 -10.09 12.78
C ILE A 410 11.78 -9.20 12.32
N ALA A 411 11.29 -8.35 13.22
CA ALA A 411 10.33 -7.33 12.82
C ALA A 411 11.06 -6.13 12.18
N TRP A 412 10.52 -5.60 11.09
CA TRP A 412 11.14 -4.51 10.35
C TRP A 412 10.32 -3.22 10.50
N GLU A 413 11.02 -2.09 10.70
CA GLU A 413 10.40 -0.77 10.76
C GLU A 413 9.58 -0.45 9.50
N GLY A 414 8.39 0.10 9.70
CA GLY A 414 7.53 0.47 8.59
C GLY A 414 7.68 1.93 8.17
N SER A 415 6.55 2.55 7.87
CA SER A 415 6.45 3.95 7.47
C SER A 415 6.59 4.94 8.62
N SER A 416 6.51 4.47 9.87
CA SER A 416 6.75 5.28 11.06
C SER A 416 7.89 4.72 11.91
N SER A 417 8.55 5.62 12.64
CA SER A 417 9.62 5.23 13.54
C SER A 417 9.13 4.37 14.70
N TRP A 418 9.96 3.43 15.16
CA TRP A 418 9.65 2.67 16.37
C TRP A 418 9.43 3.59 17.58
N THR A 419 8.33 3.34 18.31
CA THR A 419 8.01 3.90 19.63
C THR A 419 8.08 2.81 20.72
N ALA A 420 8.14 3.20 22.00
CA ALA A 420 8.14 2.25 23.12
C ALA A 420 6.96 1.26 23.03
N ARG A 421 5.77 1.79 22.72
CA ARG A 421 4.55 0.99 22.57
C ARG A 421 4.62 0.01 21.40
N SER A 422 5.17 0.43 20.26
CA SER A 422 5.30 -0.46 19.08
C SER A 422 6.31 -1.59 19.31
N LEU A 423 7.40 -1.31 20.04
CA LEU A 423 8.37 -2.34 20.45
C LEU A 423 7.76 -3.34 21.41
N GLU A 424 7.01 -2.88 22.41
CA GLU A 424 6.30 -3.77 23.33
C GLU A 424 5.27 -4.62 22.57
N THR A 425 4.59 -4.04 21.58
CA THR A 425 3.63 -4.78 20.75
C THR A 425 4.32 -5.86 19.92
N ALA A 426 5.47 -5.55 19.31
CA ALA A 426 6.29 -6.54 18.62
C ALA A 426 6.77 -7.66 19.57
N ALA A 427 7.17 -7.30 20.80
CA ALA A 427 7.59 -8.25 21.83
C ALA A 427 6.48 -9.24 22.20
N ARG A 428 5.25 -8.74 22.42
CA ARG A 428 4.05 -9.56 22.70
C ARG A 428 3.73 -10.52 21.57
N ALA A 429 3.96 -10.10 20.32
CA ALA A 429 3.76 -10.91 19.12
C ALA A 429 4.90 -11.92 18.87
N GLY A 430 5.90 -11.98 19.76
CA GLY A 430 6.99 -12.97 19.76
C GLY A 430 8.30 -12.49 19.14
N TYR A 431 8.37 -11.27 18.59
CA TYR A 431 9.59 -10.76 17.97
C TYR A 431 10.63 -10.39 19.04
N LYS A 432 11.80 -11.04 18.98
CA LYS A 432 12.94 -10.76 19.88
C LYS A 432 13.97 -9.80 19.29
N THR A 433 13.92 -9.59 17.98
CA THR A 433 14.80 -8.68 17.27
C THR A 433 13.98 -7.82 16.33
N VAL A 434 14.31 -6.53 16.27
CA VAL A 434 13.74 -5.58 15.30
C VAL A 434 14.85 -4.84 14.56
N ILE A 435 14.59 -4.40 13.33
CA ILE A 435 15.47 -3.51 12.57
C ILE A 435 14.84 -2.11 12.53
N ALA A 436 15.64 -1.09 12.81
CA ALA A 436 15.28 0.33 12.76
C ALA A 436 16.11 1.06 11.69
N ASN A 437 15.45 1.56 10.65
CA ASN A 437 16.06 2.33 9.56
C ASN A 437 16.15 3.82 9.88
N SER A 438 15.17 4.36 10.59
CA SER A 438 15.00 5.79 10.85
C SER A 438 15.62 6.27 12.16
N ALA A 439 15.90 5.34 13.08
CA ALA A 439 16.43 5.68 14.39
C ALA A 439 17.86 6.21 14.33
N ARG A 440 18.14 7.21 15.17
CA ARG A 440 19.47 7.82 15.30
C ARG A 440 20.02 7.56 16.70
N PRO A 441 21.29 7.12 16.82
CA PRO A 441 21.99 7.18 18.09
C PRO A 441 22.01 8.63 18.61
N VAL A 442 21.74 8.85 19.90
CA VAL A 442 21.77 10.18 20.54
C VAL A 442 23.22 10.74 20.69
N ALA A 443 24.24 9.98 20.31
CA ALA A 443 25.62 10.41 20.43
C ALA A 443 25.95 11.60 19.51
N ASP A 444 26.74 12.53 20.07
CA ASP A 444 27.30 13.72 19.43
C ASP A 444 27.98 13.36 18.10
N ASP A 445 27.80 14.23 17.10
CA ASP A 445 27.78 14.00 15.64
C ASP A 445 29.11 13.53 14.98
N SER A 446 30.01 12.84 15.71
CA SER A 446 31.40 12.64 15.27
C SER A 446 31.88 11.18 15.17
N ILE A 447 31.29 10.21 15.89
CA ILE A 447 31.80 8.82 15.92
C ILE A 447 30.69 7.80 15.62
N VAL A 448 30.91 6.95 14.61
CA VAL A 448 30.00 5.85 14.28
C VAL A 448 30.27 4.61 15.15
N GLU A 449 29.21 4.03 15.70
CA GLU A 449 29.22 2.82 16.53
C GLU A 449 28.36 1.70 15.91
N THR A 450 28.48 0.48 16.44
CA THR A 450 27.57 -0.63 16.10
C THR A 450 26.19 -0.33 16.68
N GLY A 451 25.18 -0.21 15.81
CA GLY A 451 23.79 0.02 16.19
C GLY A 451 23.12 -1.23 16.78
N HIS A 452 23.38 -1.51 18.06
CA HIS A 452 22.77 -2.61 18.81
C HIS A 452 22.33 -2.11 20.19
N VAL A 453 21.04 -2.22 20.47
CA VAL A 453 20.43 -1.78 21.73
C VAL A 453 19.46 -2.85 22.21
N VAL A 454 19.51 -3.19 23.50
CA VAL A 454 18.50 -4.07 24.12
C VAL A 454 17.52 -3.20 24.87
N MET A 455 16.24 -3.27 24.49
CA MET A 455 15.16 -2.53 25.09
C MET A 455 14.35 -3.45 26.00
N ASN A 456 14.30 -3.14 27.29
CA ASN A 456 13.43 -3.85 28.23
C ASN A 456 12.00 -3.34 28.07
N THR A 457 11.09 -4.20 27.61
CA THR A 457 9.66 -3.90 27.55
C THR A 457 8.91 -4.73 28.59
N ALA A 458 7.69 -4.34 28.95
CA ALA A 458 6.87 -5.13 29.87
C ALA A 458 6.52 -6.53 29.32
N ALA A 459 6.65 -6.75 28.01
CA ALA A 459 6.45 -8.04 27.34
C ALA A 459 7.75 -8.82 27.09
N GLY A 460 8.88 -8.34 27.64
CA GLY A 460 10.20 -8.95 27.54
C GLY A 460 11.18 -8.11 26.73
N ASP A 461 12.44 -8.55 26.73
CA ASP A 461 13.53 -7.82 26.08
C ASP A 461 13.45 -7.95 24.55
N VAL A 462 13.71 -6.83 23.87
CA VAL A 462 13.77 -6.74 22.41
C VAL A 462 15.11 -6.15 21.99
N THR A 463 15.84 -6.85 21.14
CA THR A 463 17.05 -6.34 20.51
C THR A 463 16.69 -5.46 19.32
N VAL A 464 17.05 -4.18 19.38
CA VAL A 464 16.91 -3.22 18.28
C VAL A 464 18.25 -3.13 17.55
N LEU A 465 18.24 -3.50 16.26
CA LEU A 465 19.36 -3.32 15.35
C LEU A 465 19.14 -2.03 14.55
N VAL A 466 20.02 -1.05 14.74
CA VAL A 466 19.91 0.27 14.11
C VAL A 466 20.78 0.31 12.87
N THR A 467 20.19 0.66 11.74
CA THR A 467 20.94 0.84 10.50
C THR A 467 21.78 2.12 10.55
N GLN A 468 22.91 2.14 9.86
CA GLN A 468 23.68 3.36 9.67
C GLN A 468 22.94 4.23 8.65
N SER A 469 22.50 5.41 9.09
CA SER A 469 21.57 6.27 8.35
C SER A 469 22.08 6.72 6.97
N THR A 470 23.28 7.28 6.89
CA THR A 470 23.87 7.80 5.64
C THR A 470 24.09 6.70 4.60
N LEU A 471 24.67 5.57 5.01
CA LEU A 471 24.93 4.42 4.15
C LEU A 471 23.62 3.78 3.69
N THR A 472 22.64 3.63 4.59
CA THR A 472 21.32 3.11 4.26
C THR A 472 20.59 4.03 3.29
N GLN A 473 20.54 5.34 3.55
CA GLN A 473 19.92 6.32 2.64
C GLN A 473 20.50 6.21 1.21
N LEU A 474 21.83 6.15 1.09
CA LEU A 474 22.51 6.01 -0.20
C LEU A 474 22.22 4.65 -0.86
N ALA A 475 22.22 3.57 -0.08
CA ALA A 475 21.91 2.22 -0.55
C ALA A 475 20.45 2.06 -0.98
N GLU A 476 19.52 2.78 -0.36
CA GLU A 476 18.09 2.87 -0.70
C GLU A 476 17.83 3.73 -1.95
N GLY A 477 18.88 4.31 -2.54
CA GLY A 477 18.77 5.14 -3.73
C GLY A 477 18.43 6.61 -3.46
N GLN A 478 18.51 7.04 -2.19
CA GLN A 478 18.23 8.41 -1.78
C GLN A 478 19.52 9.23 -1.68
N LYS A 479 19.43 10.53 -1.94
CA LYS A 479 20.52 11.48 -1.71
C LYS A 479 20.52 11.95 -0.26
N THR A 480 21.70 12.23 0.26
CA THR A 480 21.92 12.77 1.61
C THR A 480 21.41 14.20 1.77
N SER A 481 21.39 14.96 0.67
CA SER A 481 21.05 16.38 0.67
C SER A 481 20.56 16.82 -0.72
N GLU A 482 19.67 17.81 -0.78
CA GLU A 482 19.19 18.37 -2.05
C GLU A 482 20.32 19.05 -2.85
N GLN A 483 21.31 19.58 -2.14
CA GLN A 483 22.49 20.25 -2.67
C GLN A 483 23.58 19.26 -3.14
N ALA A 484 23.50 17.99 -2.75
CA ALA A 484 24.45 16.95 -3.16
C ALA A 484 24.17 16.47 -4.60
N LEU A 485 24.48 17.31 -5.59
CA LEU A 485 24.05 17.15 -6.97
C LEU A 485 24.51 15.83 -7.62
N ALA A 486 25.68 15.30 -7.25
CA ALA A 486 26.18 14.03 -7.77
C ALA A 486 25.31 12.85 -7.33
N GLU A 487 24.68 12.93 -6.17
CA GLU A 487 23.85 11.87 -5.58
C GLU A 487 22.47 11.75 -6.24
N ASN A 488 22.14 12.64 -7.18
CA ASN A 488 21.01 12.44 -8.10
C ASN A 488 21.24 11.26 -9.06
N SER A 489 22.48 10.75 -9.16
CA SER A 489 22.86 9.61 -10.00
C SER A 489 23.24 8.39 -9.17
N ASP A 490 22.99 7.20 -9.72
CA ASP A 490 23.36 5.93 -9.11
C ASP A 490 24.88 5.84 -8.87
N ALA A 491 25.68 6.29 -9.84
CA ALA A 491 27.13 6.33 -9.73
C ALA A 491 27.60 7.27 -8.62
N GLY A 492 27.02 8.47 -8.52
CA GLY A 492 27.38 9.42 -7.47
C GLY A 492 27.03 8.94 -6.06
N ARG A 493 25.87 8.28 -5.88
CA ARG A 493 25.52 7.66 -4.59
C ARG A 493 26.44 6.51 -4.23
N LEU A 494 26.84 5.70 -5.21
CA LEU A 494 27.84 4.65 -4.99
C LEU A 494 29.19 5.23 -4.55
N GLN A 495 29.66 6.30 -5.20
CA GLN A 495 30.90 6.98 -4.80
C GLN A 495 30.81 7.55 -3.39
N ARG A 496 29.70 8.20 -3.05
CA ARG A 496 29.45 8.71 -1.69
C ARG A 496 29.43 7.58 -0.66
N PHE A 497 28.78 6.46 -0.96
CA PHE A 497 28.69 5.30 -0.07
C PHE A 497 30.08 4.76 0.25
N ILE A 498 30.86 4.47 -0.80
CA ILE A 498 32.21 3.93 -0.66
C ILE A 498 33.09 4.90 0.12
N ALA A 499 33.03 6.19 -0.20
CA ALA A 499 33.76 7.22 0.52
C ALA A 499 33.38 7.29 2.00
N GLN A 500 32.09 7.27 2.32
CA GLN A 500 31.61 7.33 3.69
C GLN A 500 32.03 6.10 4.51
N SER A 501 31.99 4.90 3.91
CA SER A 501 32.46 3.69 4.59
C SER A 501 33.96 3.71 4.90
N ALA A 502 34.77 4.31 4.02
CA ALA A 502 36.20 4.48 4.25
C ALA A 502 36.46 5.50 5.38
N ILE A 503 35.74 6.64 5.40
CA ILE A 503 35.80 7.64 6.48
C ILE A 503 35.53 6.99 7.84
N PHE A 504 34.47 6.18 7.94
CA PHE A 504 34.14 5.51 9.18
C PHE A 504 35.26 4.61 9.69
N GLN A 505 35.92 3.87 8.79
CA GLN A 505 37.08 3.07 9.17
C GLN A 505 38.27 3.95 9.59
N MET A 506 38.54 5.05 8.88
CA MET A 506 39.63 5.98 9.22
C MET A 506 39.46 6.67 10.58
N GLN A 507 38.22 6.94 11.00
CA GLN A 507 37.93 7.62 12.27
C GLN A 507 38.25 6.76 13.51
N GLN A 508 38.07 5.44 13.43
CA GLN A 508 38.37 4.52 14.52
C GLN A 508 38.91 3.17 13.98
N PRO A 509 40.16 3.14 13.52
CA PRO A 509 40.69 2.00 12.77
C PRO A 509 40.87 0.73 13.61
N TYR A 510 40.97 0.85 14.93
CA TYR A 510 41.23 -0.26 15.86
C TYR A 510 40.00 -0.69 16.67
N VAL A 511 38.86 -0.01 16.49
CA VAL A 511 37.62 -0.37 17.18
C VAL A 511 36.85 -1.35 16.30
N GLN A 512 36.62 -2.56 16.81
CA GLN A 512 35.79 -3.55 16.11
C GLN A 512 34.34 -3.08 16.09
N ARG A 513 33.85 -2.74 14.90
CA ARG A 513 32.47 -2.28 14.66
C ARG A 513 31.83 -3.13 13.57
N ASN A 514 30.53 -3.34 13.70
CA ASN A 514 29.70 -3.98 12.70
C ASN A 514 28.54 -3.05 12.36
N LEU A 515 28.62 -2.39 11.21
CA LEU A 515 27.57 -1.47 10.77
C LEU A 515 26.49 -2.26 10.02
N LEU A 516 25.23 -1.99 10.33
CA LEU A 516 24.08 -2.54 9.60
C LEU A 516 23.67 -1.56 8.49
N VAL A 517 23.49 -2.06 7.28
CA VAL A 517 22.98 -1.29 6.12
C VAL A 517 21.80 -2.00 5.51
N SER A 518 20.69 -1.29 5.34
CA SER A 518 19.51 -1.78 4.63
C SER A 518 19.60 -1.44 3.15
N LEU A 519 19.34 -2.43 2.29
CA LEU A 519 19.00 -2.18 0.90
C LEU A 519 17.51 -1.85 0.83
N GLY A 520 17.14 -0.78 0.15
CA GLY A 520 15.73 -0.46 -0.04
C GLY A 520 15.08 -1.48 -0.96
N SER A 521 13.86 -1.90 -0.66
CA SER A 521 13.03 -2.75 -1.54
C SER A 521 12.81 -2.18 -2.93
N ARG A 522 12.90 -0.84 -3.05
CA ARG A 522 12.74 -0.05 -4.28
C ARG A 522 14.05 0.20 -5.02
N THR A 523 15.18 -0.18 -4.45
CA THR A 523 16.49 -0.03 -5.10
C THR A 523 16.56 -0.94 -6.31
N SER A 524 17.03 -0.41 -7.45
CA SER A 524 17.21 -1.25 -8.62
C SER A 524 18.24 -2.35 -8.33
N LEU A 525 17.97 -3.58 -8.77
CA LEU A 525 18.91 -4.70 -8.58
C LEU A 525 20.25 -4.48 -9.29
N ALA A 526 20.29 -3.61 -10.31
CA ALA A 526 21.53 -3.19 -10.94
C ALA A 526 22.39 -2.38 -9.97
N ASN A 527 21.78 -1.45 -9.22
CA ASN A 527 22.46 -0.62 -8.23
C ASN A 527 22.89 -1.46 -7.03
N SER A 528 22.03 -2.35 -6.53
CA SER A 528 22.39 -3.29 -5.46
C SER A 528 23.58 -4.15 -5.88
N ARG A 529 23.60 -4.68 -7.11
CA ARG A 529 24.75 -5.44 -7.64
C ARG A 529 26.02 -4.59 -7.73
N ALA A 530 25.93 -3.37 -8.24
CA ALA A 530 27.07 -2.46 -8.34
C ALA A 530 27.65 -2.13 -6.95
N LEU A 531 26.79 -1.88 -5.96
CA LEU A 531 27.18 -1.66 -4.58
C LEU A 531 27.87 -2.90 -3.98
N LEU A 532 27.24 -4.07 -4.06
CA LEU A 532 27.79 -5.31 -3.52
C LEU A 532 29.12 -5.70 -4.17
N SER A 533 29.26 -5.47 -5.48
CA SER A 533 30.52 -5.65 -6.19
C SER A 533 31.61 -4.69 -5.70
N ALA A 534 31.26 -3.42 -5.45
CA ALA A 534 32.20 -2.43 -4.94
C ALA A 534 32.63 -2.78 -3.50
N LEU A 535 31.70 -3.26 -2.67
CA LEU A 535 31.98 -3.72 -1.31
C LEU A 535 32.94 -4.92 -1.27
N GLN A 536 32.81 -5.86 -2.21
CA GLN A 536 33.77 -6.98 -2.34
C GLN A 536 35.19 -6.51 -2.68
N SER A 537 35.33 -5.38 -3.38
CA SER A 537 36.63 -4.78 -3.69
C SER A 537 37.17 -3.82 -2.62
N ALA A 538 36.38 -3.53 -1.57
CA ALA A 538 36.77 -2.62 -0.49
C ALA A 538 37.64 -3.34 0.55
N ASP A 539 38.95 -3.16 0.48
CA ASP A 539 39.90 -3.86 1.35
C ASP A 539 39.86 -3.42 2.83
N TRP A 540 39.15 -2.34 3.15
CA TRP A 540 38.91 -1.87 4.52
C TRP A 540 37.63 -2.44 5.15
N LEU A 541 36.83 -3.19 4.40
CA LEU A 541 35.58 -3.80 4.86
C LEU A 541 35.67 -5.33 4.88
N LYS A 542 34.93 -5.93 5.81
CA LYS A 542 34.62 -7.36 5.83
C LYS A 542 33.12 -7.58 5.98
N SER A 543 32.62 -8.70 5.49
CA SER A 543 31.20 -9.04 5.63
C SER A 543 30.85 -9.43 7.06
N GLY A 544 29.79 -8.84 7.62
CA GLY A 544 29.17 -9.27 8.87
C GLY A 544 27.87 -10.03 8.65
N THR A 545 27.31 -10.63 9.70
CA THR A 545 26.01 -11.32 9.65
C THR A 545 25.00 -10.74 10.64
N LEU A 546 23.71 -10.97 10.38
CA LEU A 546 22.64 -10.62 11.34
C LEU A 546 22.76 -11.43 12.63
N ALA A 547 23.31 -12.65 12.57
CA ALA A 547 23.55 -13.45 13.77
C ALA A 547 24.58 -12.80 14.70
N ASP A 548 25.70 -12.32 14.13
CA ASP A 548 26.73 -11.62 14.89
C ASP A 548 26.19 -10.32 15.50
N LEU A 549 25.37 -9.57 14.74
CA LEU A 549 24.74 -8.36 15.26
C LEU A 549 23.81 -8.66 16.43
N ARG A 550 22.94 -9.69 16.34
CA ARG A 550 22.02 -10.05 17.44
C ARG A 550 22.75 -10.41 18.73
N GLN A 551 23.88 -11.09 18.61
CA GLN A 551 24.71 -11.53 19.74
C GLN A 551 25.73 -10.46 20.21
N GLY A 552 25.77 -9.31 19.54
CA GLY A 552 26.69 -8.23 19.87
C GLY A 552 26.50 -7.72 21.29
N ALA A 553 27.59 -7.20 21.88
CA ALA A 553 27.50 -6.49 23.15
C ALA A 553 26.66 -5.22 22.97
N THR A 554 25.74 -4.98 23.90
CA THR A 554 24.97 -3.74 23.94
C THR A 554 25.93 -2.56 24.08
N ASN A 555 25.92 -1.65 23.11
CA ASN A 555 26.61 -0.38 23.26
C ASN A 555 25.71 0.55 24.07
N VAL A 556 25.95 0.59 25.39
CA VAL A 556 25.18 1.41 26.35
C VAL A 556 25.36 2.93 26.10
N SER A 557 26.21 3.31 25.15
CA SER A 557 26.59 4.70 24.84
C SER A 557 25.57 5.51 24.03
N ALA A 558 24.56 4.88 23.44
CA ALA A 558 23.52 5.60 22.72
C ALA A 558 22.18 5.38 23.42
N HIS A 559 21.67 6.40 24.11
CA HIS A 559 20.22 6.50 24.27
C HIS A 559 19.64 6.37 22.85
N PHE A 560 18.84 5.33 22.65
CA PHE A 560 18.03 5.17 21.46
C PHE A 560 16.87 6.13 21.63
N ASP A 561 16.86 7.25 20.90
CA ASP A 561 15.73 8.17 20.95
C ASP A 561 14.56 7.54 20.19
N LEU A 562 13.74 6.83 20.94
CA LEU A 562 12.46 6.36 20.46
C LEU A 562 11.64 7.56 20.02
N ALA A 563 10.91 7.42 18.91
CA ALA A 563 9.90 8.41 18.61
C ALA A 563 8.90 8.50 19.78
N PRO A 564 8.55 9.71 20.24
CA PRO A 564 7.59 9.87 21.31
C PRO A 564 6.25 9.29 20.89
N ASP A 565 5.58 8.60 21.83
CA ASP A 565 4.27 8.03 21.60
C ASP A 565 3.29 9.15 21.19
N GLY A 566 2.80 9.10 19.95
CA GLY A 566 1.79 10.03 19.42
C GLY A 566 2.28 11.12 18.46
N ASN A 567 3.58 11.37 18.28
CA ASN A 567 4.07 12.50 17.47
C ASN A 567 4.43 12.15 16.01
N THR A 568 4.65 10.87 15.69
CA THR A 568 4.82 10.37 14.30
C THR A 568 3.49 10.13 13.58
N ALA A 569 2.36 10.44 14.24
CA ALA A 569 1.01 10.05 13.85
C ALA A 569 0.36 10.92 12.76
N HIS A 570 0.81 12.16 12.52
CA HIS A 570 0.00 13.12 11.75
C HIS A 570 0.03 12.92 10.23
N THR A 571 1.10 12.38 9.65
CA THR A 571 1.18 12.22 8.19
C THR A 571 0.28 11.10 7.67
N HIS A 572 0.06 10.04 8.45
CA HIS A 572 -0.70 8.87 8.00
C HIS A 572 -2.00 8.58 8.76
N ALA A 573 -2.27 9.17 9.94
CA ALA A 573 -3.45 8.86 10.75
C ALA A 573 -4.78 8.96 9.98
N ALA A 574 -4.99 10.04 9.21
CA ALA A 574 -6.23 10.20 8.45
C ALA A 574 -6.41 9.12 7.36
N SER A 575 -5.31 8.67 6.75
CA SER A 575 -5.35 7.57 5.78
C SER A 575 -5.60 6.23 6.47
N THR A 576 -4.95 5.96 7.59
CA THR A 576 -5.15 4.76 8.43
C THR A 576 -6.60 4.65 8.88
N ALA A 577 -7.18 5.73 9.42
CA ALA A 577 -8.56 5.73 9.90
C ALA A 577 -9.58 5.43 8.78
N ARG A 578 -9.34 5.93 7.55
CA ARG A 578 -10.18 5.61 6.38
C ARG A 578 -10.05 4.15 5.96
N GLN A 579 -8.83 3.59 6.00
CA GLN A 579 -8.59 2.17 5.72
C GLN A 579 -9.29 1.29 6.77
N LEU A 580 -9.08 1.56 8.05
CA LEU A 580 -9.71 0.84 9.16
C LEU A 580 -11.24 0.87 9.07
N SER A 581 -11.84 2.06 8.93
CA SER A 581 -13.30 2.18 8.79
C SER A 581 -13.86 1.45 7.56
N THR A 582 -13.08 1.29 6.50
CA THR A 582 -13.47 0.48 5.33
C THR A 582 -13.47 -1.01 5.69
N LEU A 583 -12.39 -1.51 6.29
CA LEU A 583 -12.24 -2.91 6.65
C LEU A 583 -13.24 -3.34 7.75
N THR A 584 -13.46 -2.49 8.76
CA THR A 584 -14.45 -2.73 9.83
C THR A 584 -15.86 -2.90 9.25
N LYS A 585 -16.23 -2.16 8.19
CA LYS A 585 -17.54 -2.32 7.53
C LYS A 585 -17.68 -3.73 6.96
N THR A 586 -16.64 -4.24 6.29
CA THR A 586 -16.64 -5.60 5.72
C THR A 586 -16.85 -6.66 6.80
N LEU A 587 -16.15 -6.58 7.93
CA LEU A 587 -16.37 -7.51 9.06
C LEU A 587 -17.72 -7.36 9.72
N THR A 588 -18.26 -6.14 9.76
CA THR A 588 -19.61 -5.90 10.27
C THR A 588 -20.63 -6.61 9.38
N THR A 589 -20.50 -6.50 8.05
CA THR A 589 -21.32 -7.21 7.07
C THR A 589 -21.19 -8.73 7.23
N LEU A 590 -19.97 -9.26 7.36
CA LEU A 590 -19.73 -10.70 7.59
C LEU A 590 -20.37 -11.18 8.91
N SER A 591 -20.23 -10.39 9.98
CA SER A 591 -20.83 -10.68 11.28
C SER A 591 -22.36 -10.66 11.23
N GLN A 592 -22.94 -9.69 10.51
CA GLN A 592 -24.38 -9.59 10.28
C GLN A 592 -24.89 -10.80 9.49
N LEU A 593 -24.17 -11.20 8.42
CA LEU A 593 -24.51 -12.39 7.64
C LEU A 593 -24.52 -13.66 8.50
N LYS A 594 -23.45 -13.87 9.28
CA LYS A 594 -23.26 -15.03 10.17
C LYS A 594 -24.32 -15.14 11.25
N LYS A 595 -24.70 -14.03 11.87
CA LYS A 595 -25.58 -14.03 13.05
C LYS A 595 -27.06 -13.93 12.68
N ASN A 596 -27.40 -13.16 11.64
CA ASN A 596 -28.74 -12.60 11.47
C ASN A 596 -29.40 -12.91 10.12
N VAL A 597 -28.62 -13.34 9.13
CA VAL A 597 -29.12 -13.50 7.75
C VAL A 597 -29.10 -14.97 7.33
N LEU A 598 -28.00 -15.69 7.56
CA LEU A 598 -27.87 -17.08 7.14
C LEU A 598 -28.72 -18.01 8.02
N VAL A 599 -29.47 -18.92 7.38
CA VAL A 599 -30.23 -19.94 8.09
C VAL A 599 -29.27 -21.06 8.48
N LYS A 600 -29.00 -21.22 9.78
CA LYS A 600 -28.27 -22.38 10.27
C LYS A 600 -28.99 -23.64 9.82
N ALA A 601 -28.27 -24.55 9.17
CA ALA A 601 -28.77 -25.88 8.85
C ALA A 601 -29.22 -26.55 10.15
N SER A 602 -30.52 -26.47 10.45
CA SER A 602 -31.10 -27.19 11.57
C SER A 602 -30.97 -28.67 11.24
N ALA A 603 -30.30 -29.40 12.13
CA ALA A 603 -30.25 -30.85 12.09
C ALA A 603 -31.64 -31.38 11.75
N LYS A 604 -31.72 -32.12 10.63
CA LYS A 604 -32.84 -32.97 10.19
C LYS A 604 -34.15 -32.70 10.94
N SER A 605 -35.12 -32.11 10.23
CA SER A 605 -36.52 -32.45 10.46
C SER A 605 -36.62 -33.98 10.51
N SER A 606 -36.61 -34.52 11.73
CA SER A 606 -37.02 -35.87 12.05
C SER A 606 -38.54 -35.80 12.21
N ASP A 607 -39.24 -35.54 11.10
CA ASP A 607 -40.62 -35.94 11.00
C ASP A 607 -40.68 -37.13 10.03
N ASN A 608 -40.91 -38.28 10.65
CA ASN A 608 -41.31 -39.59 10.14
C ASN A 608 -41.20 -39.84 8.61
N PRO A 609 -40.45 -40.88 8.18
CA PRO A 609 -40.59 -41.40 6.83
C PRO A 609 -41.91 -42.17 6.73
N GLY A 610 -42.78 -41.76 5.81
CA GLY A 610 -43.81 -42.64 5.27
C GLY A 610 -45.27 -42.23 5.56
N LYS A 611 -45.74 -41.19 4.86
CA LYS A 611 -46.97 -41.31 4.07
C LYS A 611 -46.74 -40.60 2.74
N GLU A 612 -46.67 -41.39 1.68
CA GLU A 612 -46.68 -40.94 0.30
C GLU A 612 -47.93 -40.09 0.05
N ASP A 613 -47.74 -38.85 -0.42
CA ASP A 613 -48.67 -38.28 -1.38
C ASP A 613 -47.85 -37.70 -2.55
N LYS A 614 -47.99 -38.37 -3.69
CA LYS A 614 -47.36 -38.00 -4.95
C LYS A 614 -48.00 -36.73 -5.46
N THR A 615 -47.32 -35.61 -5.31
CA THR A 615 -47.44 -34.50 -6.28
C THR A 615 -46.08 -34.26 -6.90
N ASP A 616 -45.94 -34.78 -8.12
CA ASP A 616 -44.80 -34.57 -9.01
C ASP A 616 -44.51 -33.08 -9.15
N ASN A 617 -43.36 -32.63 -8.67
CA ASN A 617 -42.75 -31.39 -9.15
C ASN A 617 -41.59 -31.76 -10.10
N PRO A 618 -41.79 -31.73 -11.43
CA PRO A 618 -40.84 -32.28 -12.41
C PRO A 618 -39.57 -31.42 -12.65
N GLN A 619 -39.35 -30.37 -11.85
CA GLN A 619 -38.30 -29.38 -12.08
C GLN A 619 -36.83 -29.82 -11.83
N PRO A 620 -36.49 -30.81 -10.99
CA PRO A 620 -35.07 -31.16 -10.80
C PRO A 620 -34.48 -31.98 -11.95
N LEU A 621 -35.29 -32.77 -12.65
CA LEU A 621 -34.83 -33.61 -13.78
C LEU A 621 -34.59 -32.81 -15.07
N ALA A 622 -35.29 -31.68 -15.26
CA ALA A 622 -35.14 -30.82 -16.44
C ALA A 622 -33.81 -30.03 -16.46
N ARG A 623 -33.08 -29.95 -15.33
CA ARG A 623 -31.83 -29.18 -15.22
C ARG A 623 -30.56 -30.01 -15.39
N GLN A 624 -30.64 -31.35 -15.59
CA GLN A 624 -29.48 -32.25 -15.66
C GLN A 624 -28.46 -32.16 -14.50
N ASN A 625 -28.80 -31.49 -13.39
CA ASN A 625 -27.91 -31.28 -12.23
C ASN A 625 -27.92 -32.45 -11.23
N ALA A 626 -28.56 -33.58 -11.56
CA ALA A 626 -28.69 -34.73 -10.65
C ALA A 626 -27.37 -35.49 -10.42
N LYS A 627 -26.26 -35.10 -11.05
CA LYS A 627 -24.93 -35.71 -10.87
C LYS A 627 -23.92 -34.85 -10.10
N SER A 628 -24.24 -33.62 -9.70
CA SER A 628 -23.34 -32.75 -8.92
C SER A 628 -23.63 -32.78 -7.41
N SER A 629 -24.52 -33.64 -6.93
CA SER A 629 -24.89 -33.72 -5.50
C SER A 629 -23.96 -34.60 -4.66
N ALA A 630 -22.74 -34.91 -5.13
CA ALA A 630 -21.83 -35.83 -4.45
C ALA A 630 -20.36 -35.33 -4.37
N GLU A 631 -20.05 -34.10 -4.78
CA GLU A 631 -18.71 -33.49 -4.63
C GLU A 631 -18.79 -32.34 -3.62
N ASP A 632 -18.19 -32.58 -2.45
CA ASP A 632 -17.82 -31.65 -1.36
C ASP A 632 -18.90 -30.67 -0.85
N ASP A 633 -19.75 -31.14 0.07
CA ASP A 633 -20.71 -30.32 0.79
C ASP A 633 -20.00 -29.43 1.84
N VAL A 634 -19.35 -28.36 1.37
CA VAL A 634 -18.67 -27.36 2.21
C VAL A 634 -19.67 -26.76 3.20
N THR A 635 -19.35 -26.81 4.49
CA THR A 635 -20.27 -26.30 5.51
C THR A 635 -20.33 -24.77 5.50
N GLN A 636 -21.48 -24.20 5.90
CA GLN A 636 -21.67 -22.75 6.01
C GLN A 636 -20.59 -22.08 6.90
N ASP A 637 -20.19 -22.75 7.98
CA ASP A 637 -19.18 -22.25 8.91
C ASP A 637 -17.78 -22.26 8.28
N GLU A 638 -17.44 -23.27 7.48
CA GLU A 638 -16.18 -23.31 6.71
C GLU A 638 -16.15 -22.22 5.65
N TRP A 639 -17.25 -22.00 4.92
CA TRP A 639 -17.37 -20.91 3.92
C TRP A 639 -17.16 -19.53 4.55
N LEU A 640 -17.82 -19.27 5.69
CA LEU A 640 -17.64 -18.03 6.44
C LEU A 640 -16.19 -17.89 6.94
N ALA A 641 -15.59 -18.96 7.48
CA ALA A 641 -14.22 -18.93 7.96
C ALA A 641 -13.21 -18.61 6.84
N LYS A 642 -13.44 -19.08 5.61
CA LYS A 642 -12.61 -18.71 4.46
C LYS A 642 -12.79 -17.26 4.02
N LEU A 643 -14.00 -16.70 4.11
CA LEU A 643 -14.22 -15.28 3.86
C LEU A 643 -13.53 -14.41 4.92
N GLU A 644 -13.64 -14.79 6.20
CA GLU A 644 -12.94 -14.13 7.30
C GLU A 644 -11.41 -14.19 7.11
N THR A 645 -10.88 -15.35 6.71
CA THR A 645 -9.45 -15.53 6.39
C THR A 645 -9.02 -14.70 5.17
N SER A 646 -9.87 -14.63 4.14
CA SER A 646 -9.60 -13.82 2.95
C SER A 646 -9.59 -12.33 3.29
N HIS A 647 -10.56 -11.87 4.09
CA HIS A 647 -10.59 -10.51 4.63
C HIS A 647 -9.30 -10.20 5.40
N MET A 648 -8.86 -11.09 6.30
CA MET A 648 -7.61 -10.93 7.06
C MET A 648 -6.41 -10.72 6.15
N HIS A 649 -6.24 -11.54 5.11
CA HIS A 649 -5.14 -11.38 4.14
C HIS A 649 -5.21 -10.05 3.39
N LEU A 650 -6.40 -9.62 2.97
CA LEU A 650 -6.60 -8.33 2.32
C LEU A 650 -6.32 -7.15 3.27
N ALA A 651 -6.75 -7.26 4.53
CA ALA A 651 -6.53 -6.26 5.57
C ALA A 651 -5.03 -6.09 5.86
N LEU A 652 -4.31 -7.18 6.13
CA LEU A 652 -2.85 -7.14 6.35
C LEU A 652 -2.10 -6.55 5.15
N ALA A 653 -2.41 -7.04 3.95
CA ALA A 653 -1.78 -6.54 2.73
C ALA A 653 -2.09 -5.06 2.47
N SER A 654 -3.21 -4.52 2.97
CA SER A 654 -3.55 -3.10 2.83
C SER A 654 -2.67 -2.17 3.69
N PHE A 655 -2.09 -2.71 4.77
CA PHE A 655 -1.22 -2.01 5.71
C PHE A 655 0.27 -2.38 5.57
N ALA A 656 0.65 -3.05 4.47
CA ALA A 656 2.06 -3.28 4.16
C ALA A 656 2.86 -1.96 4.17
N SER A 657 4.05 -1.97 4.77
CA SER A 657 4.91 -0.78 4.97
C SER A 657 5.28 -0.07 3.66
N GLU A 658 5.23 -0.77 2.52
CA GLU A 658 5.69 -0.26 1.23
C GLU A 658 4.58 0.27 0.31
N ASN A 659 3.32 0.25 0.75
CA ASN A 659 2.12 0.64 -0.03
C ASN A 659 1.92 2.17 -0.16
N VAL A 660 2.99 2.92 -0.40
CA VAL A 660 2.90 4.34 -0.76
C VAL A 660 3.67 4.57 -2.06
N ASP A 661 3.08 4.13 -3.17
CA ASP A 661 3.17 4.80 -4.48
C ASP A 661 2.20 4.14 -5.46
N THR A 662 0.94 4.54 -5.33
CA THR A 662 -0.12 4.34 -6.34
C THR A 662 0.06 5.27 -7.55
N GLN A 663 1.31 5.57 -7.95
CA GLN A 663 1.65 6.56 -8.98
C GLN A 663 2.03 5.96 -10.34
N ASN A 664 1.66 4.71 -10.61
CA ASN A 664 1.64 4.22 -11.98
C ASN A 664 0.31 3.50 -12.20
N GLY A 665 -0.48 3.99 -13.17
CA GLY A 665 -1.84 3.52 -13.47
C GLY A 665 -1.91 2.07 -13.94
N SER A 666 -1.56 1.11 -13.08
CA SER A 666 -1.88 -0.28 -13.27
C SER A 666 -3.38 -0.47 -13.03
N ALA A 667 -4.02 -1.23 -13.91
CA ALA A 667 -5.43 -1.58 -13.80
C ALA A 667 -5.74 -2.53 -12.61
N ASP A 668 -4.77 -2.80 -11.73
CA ASP A 668 -4.80 -3.84 -10.70
C ASP A 668 -5.50 -3.34 -9.44
N LEU A 669 -6.44 -4.13 -8.89
CA LEU A 669 -7.15 -3.80 -7.66
C LEU A 669 -6.18 -3.93 -6.49
N THR A 670 -6.05 -2.88 -5.68
CA THR A 670 -5.31 -2.94 -4.42
C THR A 670 -6.04 -3.87 -3.43
N ALA A 671 -5.33 -4.37 -2.40
CA ALA A 671 -5.94 -5.22 -1.38
C ALA A 671 -7.15 -4.55 -0.70
N LEU A 672 -7.06 -3.25 -0.42
CA LEU A 672 -8.18 -2.47 0.13
C LEU A 672 -9.36 -2.37 -0.86
N GLN A 673 -9.09 -2.15 -2.15
CA GLN A 673 -10.16 -2.09 -3.16
C GLN A 673 -10.83 -3.45 -3.37
N ALA A 674 -10.07 -4.54 -3.25
CA ALA A 674 -10.59 -5.89 -3.27
C ALA A 674 -11.54 -6.14 -2.11
N ASP A 675 -11.15 -5.72 -0.90
CA ASP A 675 -11.99 -5.83 0.29
C ASP A 675 -13.27 -5.00 0.17
N GLN A 676 -13.17 -3.76 -0.31
CA GLN A 676 -14.33 -2.91 -0.61
C GLN A 676 -15.31 -3.57 -1.57
N LYS A 677 -14.79 -4.22 -2.60
CA LYS A 677 -15.62 -4.95 -3.55
C LYS A 677 -16.23 -6.21 -2.96
N MET A 678 -15.48 -6.97 -2.16
CA MET A 678 -16.02 -8.11 -1.42
C MET A 678 -17.18 -7.67 -0.53
N ASN A 679 -17.03 -6.56 0.20
CA ASN A 679 -18.11 -5.99 0.98
C ASN A 679 -19.30 -5.57 0.11
N ALA A 680 -19.07 -4.91 -1.03
CA ALA A 680 -20.15 -4.50 -1.93
C ALA A 680 -20.91 -5.69 -2.54
N GLU A 681 -20.22 -6.79 -2.83
CA GLU A 681 -20.85 -8.02 -3.30
C GLU A 681 -21.66 -8.69 -2.18
N LEU A 682 -21.09 -8.81 -0.97
CA LEU A 682 -21.78 -9.37 0.20
C LEU A 682 -23.01 -8.54 0.60
N SER A 683 -22.91 -7.22 0.59
CA SER A 683 -24.01 -6.31 0.96
C SER A 683 -25.15 -6.32 -0.06
N ASN A 684 -24.85 -6.57 -1.34
CA ASN A 684 -25.83 -6.62 -2.43
C ASN A 684 -26.22 -8.06 -2.81
N ALA A 685 -25.68 -9.08 -2.14
CA ALA A 685 -25.98 -10.47 -2.43
C ALA A 685 -27.45 -10.80 -2.19
N VAL A 686 -28.09 -10.15 -1.21
CA VAL A 686 -29.53 -10.17 -1.02
C VAL A 686 -30.10 -8.82 -1.45
N SER A 687 -30.90 -8.81 -2.52
CA SER A 687 -31.41 -7.56 -3.10
C SER A 687 -32.83 -7.70 -3.65
N ILE A 688 -33.54 -6.57 -3.69
CA ILE A 688 -34.87 -6.47 -4.29
C ILE A 688 -34.72 -6.23 -5.80
N VAL A 689 -35.40 -7.03 -6.62
CA VAL A 689 -35.53 -6.73 -8.06
C VAL A 689 -36.31 -5.43 -8.21
N LYS A 690 -35.75 -4.46 -8.95
CA LYS A 690 -36.34 -3.14 -9.12
C LYS A 690 -37.84 -3.25 -9.46
N PRO A 691 -38.74 -2.74 -8.60
CA PRO A 691 -40.17 -2.80 -8.85
C PRO A 691 -40.52 -1.98 -10.09
N SER A 692 -41.49 -2.46 -10.88
CA SER A 692 -42.11 -1.63 -11.92
C SER A 692 -42.92 -0.50 -11.29
N VAL A 693 -43.29 0.53 -12.07
CA VAL A 693 -44.23 1.56 -11.61
C VAL A 693 -45.53 0.89 -11.18
N ILE A 694 -46.04 1.23 -9.99
CA ILE A 694 -47.22 0.59 -9.41
C ILE A 694 -48.41 1.54 -9.54
N ASN A 695 -49.45 1.09 -10.24
CA ASN A 695 -50.72 1.81 -10.34
C ASN A 695 -51.75 1.14 -9.45
N VAL A 696 -52.32 1.88 -8.50
CA VAL A 696 -53.35 1.41 -7.57
C VAL A 696 -54.68 2.08 -7.90
N PHE A 697 -55.68 1.27 -8.21
CA PHE A 697 -57.02 1.72 -8.64
C PHE A 697 -58.12 1.45 -7.60
N SER A 698 -57.75 0.98 -6.40
CA SER A 698 -58.65 0.54 -5.34
C SER A 698 -58.12 0.92 -3.95
N GLU A 699 -58.99 0.91 -2.93
CA GLU A 699 -58.61 1.19 -1.52
C GLU A 699 -57.54 0.24 -0.98
N SER A 700 -57.39 -0.94 -1.59
CA SER A 700 -56.32 -1.89 -1.28
C SER A 700 -55.75 -2.52 -2.55
N ALA A 701 -54.43 -2.74 -2.58
CA ALA A 701 -53.71 -3.39 -3.66
C ALA A 701 -52.64 -4.35 -3.13
N GLN A 702 -52.41 -5.44 -3.86
CA GLN A 702 -51.35 -6.41 -3.59
C GLN A 702 -50.21 -6.20 -4.58
N THR A 703 -49.02 -5.88 -4.08
CA THR A 703 -47.83 -5.65 -4.91
C THR A 703 -46.85 -6.79 -4.68
N PRO A 704 -46.55 -7.64 -5.69
CA PRO A 704 -45.50 -8.64 -5.55
C PRO A 704 -44.13 -7.95 -5.59
N VAL A 705 -43.29 -8.29 -4.62
CA VAL A 705 -41.88 -7.88 -4.57
C VAL A 705 -41.02 -9.13 -4.64
N THR A 706 -40.07 -9.14 -5.57
CA THR A 706 -39.14 -10.26 -5.71
C THR A 706 -37.85 -9.93 -4.98
N VAL A 707 -37.46 -10.81 -4.05
CA VAL A 707 -36.17 -10.77 -3.37
C VAL A 707 -35.28 -11.85 -3.96
N THR A 708 -34.06 -11.48 -4.30
CA THR A 708 -33.04 -12.38 -4.86
C THR A 708 -32.01 -12.69 -3.79
N ASN A 709 -31.57 -13.94 -3.72
CA ASN A 709 -30.44 -14.39 -2.91
C ASN A 709 -29.37 -14.96 -3.84
N ARG A 710 -28.21 -14.31 -3.89
CA ARG A 710 -27.04 -14.74 -4.67
C ARG A 710 -25.99 -15.48 -3.83
N LEU A 711 -26.26 -15.73 -2.56
CA LEU A 711 -25.35 -16.48 -1.70
C LEU A 711 -25.51 -17.99 -1.95
N PRO A 712 -24.44 -18.79 -1.70
CA PRO A 712 -24.48 -20.24 -1.82
C PRO A 712 -25.29 -20.94 -0.70
N TYR A 713 -25.87 -20.17 0.23
CA TYR A 713 -26.65 -20.69 1.35
C TYR A 713 -28.00 -19.96 1.50
N PRO A 714 -29.00 -20.60 2.13
CA PRO A 714 -30.31 -20.00 2.38
C PRO A 714 -30.23 -18.83 3.36
N VAL A 715 -31.04 -17.80 3.10
CA VAL A 715 -31.12 -16.58 3.91
C VAL A 715 -32.52 -16.34 4.46
N LYS A 716 -32.60 -15.71 5.63
CA LYS A 716 -33.84 -15.26 6.26
C LYS A 716 -33.80 -13.76 6.42
N VAL A 717 -34.76 -13.08 5.82
CA VAL A 717 -34.81 -11.61 5.75
C VAL A 717 -36.22 -11.08 5.98
N LYS A 718 -36.32 -9.81 6.36
CA LYS A 718 -37.57 -9.06 6.46
C LYS A 718 -37.66 -8.03 5.34
N LEU A 719 -38.84 -7.82 4.79
CA LEU A 719 -39.11 -6.68 3.92
C LEU A 719 -39.79 -5.58 4.72
N ALA A 720 -39.18 -4.41 4.76
CA ALA A 720 -39.76 -3.19 5.29
C ALA A 720 -40.12 -2.26 4.13
N ALA A 721 -41.32 -1.68 4.16
CA ALA A 721 -41.79 -0.76 3.15
C ALA A 721 -42.36 0.52 3.79
N GLN A 722 -42.00 1.68 3.24
CA GLN A 722 -42.39 2.99 3.76
C GLN A 722 -42.82 3.91 2.62
N THR A 723 -43.78 4.79 2.91
CA THR A 723 -44.30 5.80 1.99
C THR A 723 -44.02 7.21 2.54
N ASP A 724 -43.81 8.17 1.64
CA ASP A 724 -43.61 9.59 2.02
C ASP A 724 -44.90 10.30 2.46
N THR A 725 -46.05 9.63 2.39
CA THR A 725 -47.35 10.15 2.80
C THR A 725 -48.02 9.29 3.87
N GLN A 726 -48.76 9.94 4.78
CA GLN A 726 -49.65 9.25 5.73
C GLN A 726 -50.98 8.81 5.10
N LEU A 727 -51.24 9.20 3.85
CA LEU A 727 -52.45 8.86 3.08
C LEU A 727 -52.40 7.45 2.48
N THR A 728 -51.25 6.79 2.57
CA THR A 728 -51.01 5.43 2.10
C THR A 728 -50.34 4.65 3.23
N THR A 729 -50.84 3.46 3.57
CA THR A 729 -50.19 2.56 4.52
C THR A 729 -49.78 1.28 3.82
N VAL A 730 -48.56 0.79 4.09
CA VAL A 730 -48.02 -0.45 3.52
C VAL A 730 -47.73 -1.42 4.65
N SER A 731 -47.86 -2.73 4.39
CA SER A 731 -47.49 -3.77 5.35
C SER A 731 -46.09 -3.52 5.90
N SER A 732 -45.98 -3.39 7.23
CA SER A 732 -44.78 -2.87 7.88
C SER A 732 -43.59 -3.83 7.81
N GLU A 733 -43.82 -5.14 7.99
CA GLU A 733 -42.76 -6.16 7.96
C GLU A 733 -43.29 -7.53 7.50
N LYS A 734 -42.60 -8.18 6.55
CA LYS A 734 -42.83 -9.59 6.19
C LYS A 734 -41.53 -10.38 6.17
N THR A 735 -41.47 -11.46 6.95
CA THR A 735 -40.33 -12.38 6.99
C THR A 735 -40.39 -13.35 5.81
N LEU A 736 -39.26 -13.57 5.15
CA LEU A 736 -39.09 -14.43 3.98
C LEU A 736 -37.82 -15.27 4.12
N THR A 737 -37.92 -16.56 3.84
CA THR A 737 -36.77 -17.44 3.65
C THR A 737 -36.54 -17.61 2.16
N VAL A 738 -35.34 -17.27 1.69
CA VAL A 738 -34.93 -17.37 0.28
C VAL A 738 -33.84 -18.43 0.19
N HIS A 739 -34.05 -19.45 -0.62
CA HIS A 739 -33.06 -20.52 -0.82
C HIS A 739 -31.78 -19.98 -1.50
N GLU A 740 -30.71 -20.74 -1.44
CA GLU A 740 -29.43 -20.48 -2.10
C GLU A 740 -29.60 -20.20 -3.60
N ASN A 741 -28.89 -19.19 -4.12
CA ASN A 741 -28.89 -18.82 -5.54
C ASN A 741 -30.31 -18.75 -6.19
N SER A 742 -31.30 -18.27 -5.44
CA SER A 742 -32.71 -18.33 -5.83
C SER A 742 -33.44 -17.01 -5.61
N GLU A 743 -34.69 -16.95 -6.08
CA GLU A 743 -35.58 -15.81 -5.91
C GLU A 743 -36.83 -16.24 -5.14
N ALA A 744 -37.34 -15.36 -4.30
CA ALA A 744 -38.60 -15.58 -3.60
C ALA A 744 -39.46 -14.32 -3.66
N GLN A 745 -40.77 -14.52 -3.82
CA GLN A 745 -41.73 -13.44 -3.95
C GLN A 745 -42.47 -13.20 -2.64
N ALA A 746 -42.54 -11.93 -2.25
CA ALA A 746 -43.29 -11.46 -1.11
C ALA A 746 -44.34 -10.43 -1.57
N THR A 747 -45.61 -10.73 -1.30
CA THR A 747 -46.69 -9.77 -1.53
C THR A 747 -46.73 -8.72 -0.42
N LEU A 748 -46.60 -7.45 -0.81
CA LEU A 748 -46.87 -6.29 0.03
C LEU A 748 -48.33 -5.85 -0.11
N HIS A 749 -48.98 -5.57 1.01
CA HIS A 749 -50.34 -5.01 1.02
C HIS A 749 -50.25 -3.50 1.13
N VAL A 750 -50.76 -2.79 0.13
CA VAL A 750 -50.84 -1.33 0.08
C VAL A 750 -52.29 -0.93 0.29
N ARG A 751 -52.57 -0.09 1.29
CA ARG A 751 -53.89 0.50 1.54
C ARG A 751 -53.81 1.99 1.26
N VAL A 752 -54.77 2.53 0.52
CA VAL A 752 -54.76 3.94 0.12
C VAL A 752 -56.04 4.63 0.54
N VAL A 753 -55.90 5.82 1.12
CA VAL A 753 -56.99 6.63 1.70
C VAL A 753 -57.40 7.79 0.78
N GLY A 754 -56.62 8.12 -0.25
CA GLY A 754 -56.97 9.14 -1.23
C GLY A 754 -56.07 9.18 -2.47
N THR A 755 -56.52 9.88 -3.50
CA THR A 755 -55.76 10.08 -4.75
C THR A 755 -54.47 10.85 -4.46
N SER A 756 -53.34 10.21 -4.71
CA SER A 756 -52.02 10.79 -4.47
C SER A 756 -50.96 10.16 -5.39
N GLN A 757 -49.88 10.92 -5.60
CA GLN A 757 -48.63 10.42 -6.17
C GLN A 757 -47.61 10.43 -5.05
N THR A 758 -47.15 9.24 -4.64
CA THR A 758 -46.30 9.04 -3.46
C THR A 758 -45.14 8.12 -3.83
N THR A 759 -44.01 8.30 -3.18
CA THR A 759 -42.84 7.43 -3.38
C THR A 759 -42.91 6.26 -2.42
N LEU A 760 -42.88 5.03 -2.95
CA LEU A 760 -42.76 3.82 -2.16
C LEU A 760 -41.28 3.44 -2.06
N SER A 761 -40.73 3.43 -0.84
CA SER A 761 -39.38 2.95 -0.54
C SER A 761 -39.46 1.55 0.07
N ILE A 762 -38.77 0.57 -0.53
CA ILE A 762 -38.73 -0.82 -0.09
C ILE A 762 -37.30 -1.16 0.28
N GLN A 763 -37.12 -1.72 1.47
CA GLN A 763 -35.83 -2.09 2.03
C GLN A 763 -35.86 -3.52 2.54
N VAL A 764 -34.80 -4.28 2.28
CA VAL A 764 -34.57 -5.56 2.95
C VAL A 764 -33.86 -5.30 4.27
N THR A 765 -34.29 -5.94 5.34
CA THR A 765 -33.66 -5.91 6.66
C THR A 765 -33.37 -7.31 7.18
N ASP A 766 -32.43 -7.43 8.10
CA ASP A 766 -32.20 -8.67 8.86
C ASP A 766 -33.28 -8.85 9.95
N GLU A 767 -33.21 -9.93 10.74
CA GLU A 767 -34.20 -10.19 11.79
C GLU A 767 -34.27 -9.07 12.87
N GLN A 768 -33.15 -8.39 13.11
CA GLN A 768 -32.98 -7.31 14.08
C GLN A 768 -33.31 -5.92 13.50
N GLY A 769 -33.68 -5.83 12.22
CA GLY A 769 -34.04 -4.58 11.56
C GLY A 769 -32.86 -3.79 10.99
N ASN A 770 -31.65 -4.36 10.95
CA ASN A 770 -30.52 -3.75 10.26
C ASN A 770 -30.70 -3.87 8.75
N VAL A 771 -30.32 -2.82 8.03
CA VAL A 771 -30.52 -2.71 6.59
C VAL A 771 -29.60 -3.68 5.81
N LEU A 772 -30.16 -4.34 4.78
CA LEU A 772 -29.46 -5.19 3.81
C LEU A 772 -29.71 -4.65 2.40
N GLY A 773 -28.63 -4.43 1.64
CA GLY A 773 -28.69 -3.89 0.27
C GLY A 773 -29.20 -2.44 0.17
N GLU A 774 -29.21 -1.91 -1.04
CA GLU A 774 -29.71 -0.56 -1.32
C GLU A 774 -31.25 -0.49 -1.38
N PRO A 775 -31.88 0.56 -0.83
CA PRO A 775 -33.33 0.76 -0.91
C PRO A 775 -33.78 0.87 -2.37
N GLN A 776 -34.89 0.21 -2.71
CA GLN A 776 -35.53 0.38 -4.00
C GLN A 776 -36.72 1.32 -3.87
N THR A 777 -36.70 2.40 -4.66
CA THR A 777 -37.81 3.35 -4.73
C THR A 777 -38.60 3.17 -6.03
N THR A 778 -39.92 3.20 -5.92
CA THR A 778 -40.83 3.21 -7.08
C THR A 778 -41.93 4.24 -6.90
N MET A 779 -42.44 4.76 -8.01
CA MET A 779 -43.57 5.68 -8.00
C MET A 779 -44.87 4.90 -7.83
N LEU A 780 -45.65 5.30 -6.83
CA LEU A 780 -46.99 4.78 -6.59
C LEU A 780 -48.00 5.82 -7.05
N TYR A 781 -48.75 5.48 -8.10
CA TYR A 781 -49.87 6.29 -8.57
C TYR A 781 -51.16 5.72 -8.03
N THR A 782 -51.88 6.50 -7.22
CA THR A 782 -53.19 6.11 -6.75
C THR A 782 -54.26 6.97 -7.40
N GLN A 783 -55.19 6.33 -8.09
CA GLN A 783 -56.42 6.97 -8.54
C GLN A 783 -57.58 6.28 -7.84
N LEU A 784 -58.11 6.90 -6.77
CA LEU A 784 -59.38 6.46 -6.22
C LEU A 784 -60.49 6.98 -7.13
N PRO A 785 -61.35 6.12 -7.71
CA PRO A 785 -62.58 6.61 -8.29
C PRO A 785 -63.45 7.18 -7.16
N LEU A 786 -63.87 8.43 -7.30
CA LEU A 786 -64.93 9.04 -6.49
C LEU A 786 -66.26 8.37 -6.84
N ASN A 787 -66.45 7.11 -6.47
CA ASN A 787 -67.72 6.44 -6.64
C ASN A 787 -67.94 5.39 -5.56
N ASP A 788 -68.47 5.85 -4.44
CA ASP A 788 -69.66 5.24 -3.86
C ASP A 788 -70.25 6.18 -2.81
N LEU A 789 -71.59 6.18 -2.71
CA LEU A 789 -72.45 7.03 -1.90
C LEU A 789 -72.84 8.42 -2.46
N SER A 790 -71.91 9.29 -2.89
CA SER A 790 -72.29 10.64 -3.36
C SER A 790 -72.96 10.64 -4.74
N GLY A 791 -72.54 9.75 -5.64
CA GLY A 791 -73.17 9.53 -6.94
C GLY A 791 -74.60 9.02 -6.81
N ASP A 792 -74.83 8.02 -5.96
CA ASP A 792 -76.16 7.50 -5.67
C ASP A 792 -77.07 8.54 -5.00
N ILE A 793 -76.53 9.32 -4.06
CA ILE A 793 -77.27 10.44 -3.46
C ILE A 793 -77.67 11.47 -4.50
N LEU A 794 -76.78 11.81 -5.46
CA LEU A 794 -77.09 12.74 -6.54
C LEU A 794 -78.12 12.18 -7.53
N ILE A 795 -78.06 10.89 -7.86
CA ILE A 795 -79.06 10.22 -8.71
C ILE A 795 -80.42 10.19 -8.00
N VAL A 796 -80.47 9.82 -6.72
CA VAL A 796 -81.69 9.84 -5.90
C VAL A 796 -82.25 11.27 -5.80
N LEU A 797 -81.41 12.26 -5.54
CA LEU A 797 -81.82 13.67 -5.49
C LEU A 797 -82.38 14.15 -6.83
N ALA A 798 -81.77 13.78 -7.96
CA ALA A 798 -82.25 14.10 -9.30
C ALA A 798 -83.61 13.45 -9.59
N VAL A 799 -83.82 12.20 -9.19
CA VAL A 799 -85.11 11.51 -9.29
C VAL A 799 -86.17 12.20 -8.43
N VAL A 800 -85.85 12.57 -7.19
CA VAL A 800 -86.77 13.28 -6.29
C VAL A 800 -87.14 14.66 -6.87
N LEU A 801 -86.17 15.42 -7.39
CA LEU A 801 -86.45 16.71 -8.03
C LEU A 801 -87.27 16.56 -9.32
N GLY A 802 -87.05 15.49 -10.09
CA GLY A 802 -87.90 15.12 -11.23
C GLY A 802 -89.35 14.87 -10.84
N ILE A 803 -89.58 14.12 -9.76
CA ILE A 803 -90.92 13.84 -9.21
C ILE A 803 -91.58 15.12 -8.67
N VAL A 804 -90.83 15.99 -7.98
CA VAL A 804 -91.33 17.28 -7.48
C VAL A 804 -91.66 18.24 -8.64
N GLY A 805 -90.85 18.24 -9.70
CA GLY A 805 -91.09 19.00 -10.93
C GLY A 805 -92.39 18.57 -11.63
N LEU A 806 -92.60 17.26 -11.77
CA LEU A 806 -93.85 16.68 -12.30
C LEU A 806 -95.05 17.07 -11.44
N ARG A 807 -94.96 16.95 -10.10
CA ARG A 807 -96.04 17.33 -9.17
C ARG A 807 -96.38 18.82 -9.24
N ARG A 808 -95.39 19.70 -9.44
CA ARG A 808 -95.60 21.15 -9.65
C ARG A 808 -96.34 21.45 -10.96
N GLN A 809 -96.11 20.65 -12.00
CA GLN A 809 -96.77 20.82 -13.30
C GLN A 809 -98.26 20.45 -13.25
N PHE A 810 -98.63 19.44 -12.46
CA PHE A 810 -100.03 18.99 -12.30
C PHE A 810 -100.85 19.77 -11.24
N THR A 811 -100.23 20.60 -10.40
CA THR A 811 -100.93 21.39 -9.35
C THR A 811 -101.17 22.86 -9.70
N ARG A 812 -100.81 23.31 -10.90
CA ARG A 812 -101.28 24.61 -11.42
C ARG A 812 -102.75 24.51 -11.83
N LYS A 813 -103.65 24.90 -10.93
CA LYS A 813 -105.05 25.23 -11.28
C LYS A 813 -105.05 26.39 -12.28
N LYS A 814 -105.57 26.15 -13.48
CA LYS A 814 -106.03 27.21 -14.38
C LYS A 814 -107.16 27.96 -13.66
N GLY A 815 -106.97 29.24 -13.38
CA GLY A 815 -108.05 30.13 -12.94
C GLY A 815 -109.03 30.36 -14.10
N PRO A 816 -110.34 30.54 -13.81
CA PRO A 816 -111.35 30.73 -14.83
C PRO A 816 -111.41 32.19 -15.32
N ASP A 817 -111.71 32.27 -16.60
CA ASP A 817 -112.23 33.39 -17.40
C ASP A 817 -111.31 34.57 -17.75
N GLN A 818 -111.49 34.98 -19.01
CA GLN A 818 -111.09 36.25 -19.65
C GLN A 818 -109.70 36.32 -20.29
#